data_AF-A0A971H946-F1
#
_entry.id   AF-A0A971H946-F1
#
_cell.length_a   1.000
_cell.length_b   1.000
_cell.length_c   1.000
_cell.angle_alpha   90.00
_cell.angle_beta   90.00
_cell.angle_gamma   90.00
#
_symmetry.space_group_name_H-M   'P 1'
#
loop_
_entity.id
_entity.type
_entity.pdbx_description
1 polymer ?
#
loop_
_entity_poly.entity_id
_entity_poly.type
_entity_poly.pdbx_seq_one_letter_code
_entity_poly.pdbx_strand_id
1 'polypeptide(L)'
;PNFRLNFFVDEVGQFIANNVKLMTNLQSVAESLATICQGRSWLVVTSQSDMGTVVGEMTQQTDDFSKIQARFATRLNLTSTNVAEVIQKRLLAKTDDGVRSMIELYHQHENNFGTLFGFTDGSRSFRPYKDRDEFIQTYPFVPYQFELFQLCIQNLSSHNAFEGRHSSVGERSMLAVFQEVAKTISGMAIGQLATFDQMFEGIKNSIKTQARKSVTAAESQLGESFATKLLKALFLVKYVTEFKATLNNLTILMLERFDEDLPQLKRRVEEALNLLEQQIYIRRNGQLYEYLTDEEKDIEQEIKNTDVDQSAVKAELAKLIFDRTLKQKRIRYDDNGQDYPYSPKLDDQLVGREHELTIHVISPFHEHADNEQVLMMQSTGRDELLVVMPVDPRLMQDLITYKRTEKYINQHYSTTQLDSIKRILTEKSARNGDRLKDLELTVKTHLGKARLFLSGTEIDSQAEDAQNRISRAFQNLISRIYPNLRMLQGINWSESQLSDILHQYRDGLIIGEETSLPEAEQETLSFIKMNKSNGIRTSIKAVNDKFSKKPYGWYYGAIICILAKLCARGKVDVHADGNILENDKLEQALRNTLNHGNVILDPPPDIPRFQVVKAKDFYADYFHVPPIANEAKALGREMADRFDAFHRDLDEAIRKQ
;
A
#
# COMPACT_ATOMS: atom_id res chain seq x y z
N PRO A 1 2.21 47.74 67.57
CA PRO A 1 1.08 48.41 66.87
C PRO A 1 1.12 48.32 65.34
N ASN A 2 2.30 48.30 64.70
CA ASN A 2 2.47 48.21 63.24
C ASN A 2 2.97 46.84 62.72
N PHE A 3 2.87 45.78 63.53
CA PHE A 3 3.34 44.46 63.12
C PHE A 3 2.29 43.74 62.27
N ARG A 4 2.67 43.29 61.07
CA ARG A 4 1.88 42.42 60.20
C ARG A 4 2.60 41.08 60.13
N LEU A 5 1.86 40.00 60.38
CA LEU A 5 2.41 38.65 60.37
C LEU A 5 1.96 37.95 59.09
N ASN A 6 2.91 37.44 58.30
CA ASN A 6 2.61 36.60 57.15
C ASN A 6 3.11 35.19 57.47
N PHE A 7 2.18 34.24 57.56
CA PHE A 7 2.47 32.85 57.87
C PHE A 7 2.37 32.03 56.59
N PHE A 8 3.49 31.43 56.16
CA PHE A 8 3.56 30.62 54.95
C PHE A 8 3.67 29.14 55.33
N VAL A 9 2.76 28.33 54.80
CA VAL A 9 2.75 26.89 54.99
C VAL A 9 2.88 26.22 53.63
N ASP A 10 4.01 25.56 53.41
CA ASP A 10 4.31 24.88 52.15
C ASP A 10 3.76 23.44 52.15
N GLU A 11 3.32 22.95 50.99
CA GLU A 11 2.93 21.57 50.74
C GLU A 11 1.84 21.00 51.69
N VAL A 12 0.87 21.83 52.05
CA VAL A 12 -0.20 21.46 52.99
C VAL A 12 -1.02 20.25 52.52
N GLY A 13 -1.16 20.05 51.20
CA GLY A 13 -1.80 18.86 50.65
C GLY A 13 -1.11 17.55 51.04
N GLN A 14 0.23 17.53 51.08
CA GLN A 14 0.99 16.36 51.55
C GLN A 14 0.98 16.25 53.07
N PHE A 15 1.09 17.37 53.79
CA PHE A 15 1.03 17.39 55.25
C PHE A 15 -0.27 16.81 55.79
N ILE A 16 -1.39 17.11 55.12
CA ILE A 16 -2.71 16.64 55.53
C ILE A 16 -2.94 15.20 55.08
N ALA A 17 -2.53 14.83 53.85
CA ALA A 17 -2.76 13.51 53.27
C ALA A 17 -4.16 12.97 53.62
N ASN A 18 -4.23 11.88 54.40
CA ASN A 18 -5.48 11.22 54.83
C ASN A 18 -5.90 11.57 56.27
N ASN A 19 -5.23 12.50 56.96
CA ASN A 19 -5.45 12.78 58.38
C ASN A 19 -6.28 14.05 58.61
N VAL A 20 -7.59 13.87 58.75
CA VAL A 20 -8.57 14.92 59.01
C VAL A 20 -8.27 15.74 60.28
N LYS A 21 -7.56 15.17 61.27
CA LYS A 21 -7.19 15.90 62.49
C LYS A 21 -6.16 17.02 62.23
N LEU A 22 -5.22 16.78 61.32
CA LEU A 22 -4.21 17.78 60.93
C LEU A 22 -4.87 18.93 60.18
N MET A 23 -5.91 18.63 59.40
CA MET A 23 -6.73 19.62 58.71
C MET A 23 -7.50 20.51 59.71
N THR A 24 -8.15 19.95 60.73
CA THR A 24 -8.83 20.74 61.77
C THR A 24 -7.86 21.60 62.59
N ASN A 25 -6.62 21.14 62.80
CA ASN A 25 -5.61 21.94 63.50
C ASN A 25 -5.20 23.18 62.68
N LEU A 26 -5.01 23.03 61.36
CA LEU A 26 -4.71 24.16 60.48
C LEU A 26 -5.85 25.20 60.49
N GLN A 27 -7.09 24.74 60.55
CA GLN A 27 -8.25 25.61 60.71
C GLN A 27 -8.20 26.38 62.05
N SER A 28 -7.95 25.70 63.17
CA SER A 28 -7.84 26.35 64.48
C SER A 28 -6.71 27.39 64.53
N VAL A 29 -5.59 27.12 63.84
CA VAL A 29 -4.48 28.08 63.70
C VAL A 29 -4.91 29.30 62.89
N ALA A 30 -5.59 29.11 61.76
CA ALA A 30 -6.09 30.22 60.93
C ALA A 30 -7.08 31.11 61.71
N GLU A 31 -8.03 30.52 62.43
CA GLU A 31 -9.03 31.24 63.23
C GLU A 31 -8.40 31.98 64.43
N SER A 32 -7.45 31.33 65.11
CA SER A 32 -6.71 31.95 66.22
C SER A 32 -5.88 33.13 65.75
N LEU A 33 -5.18 32.99 64.61
CA LEU A 33 -4.39 34.07 64.02
C LEU A 33 -5.29 35.25 63.60
N ALA A 34 -6.44 34.98 62.98
CA ALA A 34 -7.39 36.03 62.61
C ALA A 34 -7.93 36.78 63.84
N THR A 35 -8.28 36.05 64.90
CA THR A 35 -8.86 36.62 66.14
C THR A 35 -7.82 37.43 66.93
N ILE A 36 -6.64 36.84 67.20
CA ILE A 36 -5.58 37.49 67.99
C ILE A 36 -5.00 38.69 67.23
N CYS A 37 -4.80 38.57 65.92
CA CYS A 37 -4.18 39.64 65.13
C CYS A 37 -5.20 40.67 64.61
N GLN A 38 -6.49 40.52 64.92
CA GLN A 38 -7.58 41.39 64.45
C GLN A 38 -7.55 41.58 62.92
N GLY A 39 -7.36 40.49 62.17
CA GLY A 39 -7.29 40.51 60.71
C GLY A 39 -5.99 41.08 60.11
N ARG A 40 -4.97 41.37 60.92
CA ARG A 40 -3.65 41.87 60.43
C ARG A 40 -2.62 40.76 60.18
N SER A 41 -3.08 39.52 60.06
CA SER A 41 -2.24 38.36 59.74
C SER A 41 -2.71 37.72 58.44
N TRP A 42 -1.78 37.38 57.56
CA TRP A 42 -2.05 36.62 56.34
C TRP A 42 -1.57 35.19 56.52
N LEU A 43 -2.43 34.22 56.21
CA LEU A 43 -2.07 32.82 56.10
C LEU A 43 -2.02 32.45 54.62
N VAL A 44 -0.84 32.06 54.14
CA VAL A 44 -0.61 31.61 52.77
C VAL A 44 -0.29 30.13 52.81
N VAL A 45 -1.00 29.37 51.99
CA VAL A 45 -0.89 27.91 51.92
C VAL A 45 -0.63 27.50 50.48
N THR A 46 0.30 26.57 50.25
CA THR A 46 0.58 25.99 48.93
C THR A 46 0.20 24.49 48.87
N SER A 47 -0.21 23.99 47.70
CA SER A 47 -0.43 22.57 47.42
C SER A 47 0.06 22.21 46.01
N GLN A 48 0.61 21.00 45.83
CA GLN A 48 1.29 20.57 44.60
C GLN A 48 0.35 20.17 43.42
N SER A 49 -0.96 20.28 43.57
CA SER A 49 -1.93 19.91 42.53
C SER A 49 -3.24 20.68 42.73
N ASP A 50 -3.99 20.82 41.64
CA ASP A 50 -5.35 21.34 41.66
C ASP A 50 -6.16 20.45 42.60
N MET A 51 -6.51 20.96 43.78
CA MET A 51 -6.93 20.14 44.93
C MET A 51 -8.19 19.29 44.64
N GLY A 52 -8.94 19.58 43.57
CA GLY A 52 -10.06 18.76 43.10
C GLY A 52 -9.66 17.38 42.55
N THR A 53 -8.42 17.21 42.06
CA THR A 53 -7.94 15.93 41.49
C THR A 53 -7.42 14.96 42.55
N VAL A 54 -6.81 15.46 43.62
CA VAL A 54 -6.31 14.64 44.75
C VAL A 54 -7.43 14.03 45.58
N VAL A 55 -8.60 14.68 45.60
CA VAL A 55 -9.76 14.27 46.40
C VAL A 55 -10.68 13.29 45.64
N GLY A 56 -10.47 13.09 44.33
CA GLY A 56 -11.30 12.24 43.47
C GLY A 56 -11.27 10.75 43.80
N GLU A 57 -10.27 10.26 44.54
CA GLU A 57 -10.17 8.84 44.93
C GLU A 57 -10.83 8.50 46.27
N MET A 58 -11.32 9.49 47.05
CA MET A 58 -11.90 9.27 48.38
C MET A 58 -13.27 9.93 48.54
N THR A 59 -14.33 9.21 48.17
CA THR A 59 -15.74 9.64 48.16
C THR A 59 -16.35 10.09 49.51
N GLN A 60 -15.62 10.01 50.63
CA GLN A 60 -16.08 10.47 51.96
C GLN A 60 -15.35 11.71 52.50
N GLN A 61 -14.30 12.21 51.84
CA GLN A 61 -13.51 13.35 52.35
C GLN A 61 -13.75 14.67 51.60
N THR A 62 -14.54 14.65 50.52
CA THR A 62 -14.78 15.80 49.64
C THR A 62 -15.52 16.97 50.32
N ASP A 63 -16.43 16.67 51.24
CA ASP A 63 -17.27 17.69 51.89
C ASP A 63 -16.51 18.53 52.92
N ASP A 64 -15.58 17.94 53.66
CA ASP A 64 -14.80 18.66 54.68
C ASP A 64 -13.68 19.52 54.07
N PHE A 65 -13.09 19.07 52.96
CA PHE A 65 -12.14 19.88 52.19
C PHE A 65 -12.82 21.09 51.53
N SER A 66 -14.04 20.92 51.02
CA SER A 66 -14.81 22.01 50.39
C SER A 66 -15.15 23.14 51.38
N LYS A 67 -15.48 22.80 52.65
CA LYS A 67 -15.73 23.79 53.71
C LYS A 67 -14.51 24.66 54.03
N ILE A 68 -13.31 24.10 53.95
CA ILE A 68 -12.05 24.79 54.25
C ILE A 68 -11.58 25.62 53.05
N GLN A 69 -11.75 25.10 51.83
CA GLN A 69 -11.54 25.88 50.60
C GLN A 69 -12.41 27.14 50.53
N ALA A 70 -13.57 27.15 51.18
CA ALA A 70 -14.43 28.34 51.28
C ALA A 70 -13.88 29.41 52.25
N ARG A 71 -12.95 29.06 53.16
CA ARG A 71 -12.32 29.99 54.11
C ARG A 71 -11.14 30.75 53.50
N PHE A 72 -10.52 30.20 52.45
CA PHE A 72 -9.48 30.88 51.68
C PHE A 72 -10.11 31.68 50.52
N ALA A 73 -10.43 32.94 50.81
CA ALA A 73 -11.14 33.82 49.87
C ALA A 73 -10.35 34.15 48.60
N THR A 74 -9.02 34.15 48.66
CA THR A 74 -8.14 34.43 47.51
C THR A 74 -7.48 33.15 47.05
N ARG A 75 -7.77 32.74 45.82
CA ARG A 75 -7.17 31.57 45.18
C ARG A 75 -6.20 32.05 44.11
N LEU A 76 -4.92 31.78 44.31
CA LEU A 76 -3.88 32.04 43.33
C LEU A 76 -3.52 30.72 42.66
N ASN A 77 -4.13 30.47 41.51
CA ASN A 77 -3.69 29.37 40.66
C ASN A 77 -2.40 29.82 39.98
N LEU A 78 -1.28 29.36 40.51
CA LEU A 78 0.03 29.49 39.85
C LEU A 78 0.03 28.50 38.69
N THR A 79 -0.51 28.91 37.55
CA THR A 79 -0.43 28.10 36.33
C THR A 79 1.01 28.15 35.79
N SER A 80 1.43 27.03 35.23
CA SER A 80 2.73 26.82 34.57
C SER A 80 3.01 27.73 33.36
N THR A 81 2.14 28.71 33.10
CA THR A 81 2.05 29.48 31.87
C THR A 81 3.13 30.56 31.76
N ASN A 82 3.88 30.90 32.82
CA ASN A 82 4.91 31.95 32.78
C ASN A 82 6.28 31.55 33.34
N VAL A 83 6.70 30.30 33.12
CA VAL A 83 8.08 29.89 33.46
C VAL A 83 9.12 30.74 32.72
N ALA A 84 8.84 31.14 31.47
CA ALA A 84 9.69 32.05 30.69
C ALA A 84 9.89 33.40 31.39
N GLU A 85 8.82 34.03 31.90
CA GLU A 85 8.90 35.31 32.62
C GLU A 85 9.74 35.18 33.90
N VAL A 86 9.60 34.05 34.62
CA VAL A 86 10.40 33.77 35.82
C VAL A 86 11.88 33.63 35.46
N ILE A 87 12.22 32.93 34.37
CA ILE A 87 13.62 32.81 33.91
C ILE A 87 14.18 34.17 33.51
N GLN A 88 13.42 34.95 32.72
CA GLN A 88 13.82 36.30 32.30
C GLN A 88 14.13 37.20 33.50
N LYS A 89 13.22 37.28 34.47
CA LYS A 89 13.36 38.20 35.62
C LYS A 89 14.33 37.71 36.69
N ARG A 90 14.41 36.40 36.93
CA ARG A 90 15.18 35.85 38.06
C ARG A 90 16.59 35.44 37.67
N LEU A 91 16.79 34.94 36.45
CA LEU A 91 18.08 34.40 35.98
C LEU A 91 18.77 35.36 35.01
N LEU A 92 18.01 36.00 34.13
CA LEU A 92 18.55 36.74 32.98
C LEU A 92 18.49 38.27 33.14
N ALA A 93 18.11 38.78 34.31
CA ALA A 93 18.13 40.21 34.58
C ALA A 93 19.54 40.77 34.31
N LYS A 94 19.59 41.81 33.47
CA LYS A 94 20.84 42.42 33.01
C LYS A 94 21.20 43.60 33.90
N THR A 95 22.50 43.84 34.06
CA THR A 95 23.02 45.11 34.59
C THR A 95 22.86 46.22 33.54
N ASP A 96 22.93 47.48 33.96
CA ASP A 96 22.81 48.62 33.04
C ASP A 96 23.82 48.57 31.89
N ASP A 97 25.07 48.18 32.16
CA ASP A 97 26.09 48.00 31.12
C ASP A 97 25.80 46.79 30.21
N GLY A 98 25.23 45.72 30.78
CA GLY A 98 24.76 44.58 30.01
C GLY A 98 23.64 44.96 29.04
N VAL A 99 22.69 45.80 29.48
CA VAL A 99 21.60 46.31 28.62
C VAL A 99 22.18 47.08 27.42
N ARG A 100 23.16 47.97 27.63
CA ARG A 100 23.80 48.71 26.52
C ARG A 100 24.44 47.75 25.51
N SER A 101 25.18 46.77 25.99
CA SER A 101 25.84 45.75 25.15
C SER A 101 24.83 44.94 24.33
N MET A 102 23.68 44.59 24.93
CA MET A 102 22.60 43.86 24.24
C MET A 102 21.90 44.72 23.18
N ILE A 103 21.74 46.03 23.42
CA ILE A 103 21.16 46.95 22.43
C ILE A 103 22.04 47.04 21.18
N GLU A 104 23.35 47.15 21.36
CA GLU A 104 24.30 47.15 20.24
C GLU A 104 24.24 45.85 19.44
N LEU A 105 24.24 44.70 20.14
CA LEU A 105 24.14 43.39 19.51
C LEU A 105 22.80 43.19 18.77
N TYR A 106 21.70 43.70 19.33
CA TYR A 106 20.39 43.66 18.68
C TYR A 106 20.40 44.42 17.35
N HIS A 107 20.88 45.66 17.34
CA HIS A 107 20.93 46.46 16.11
C HIS A 107 21.85 45.87 15.03
N GLN A 108 22.90 45.15 15.42
CA GLN A 108 23.77 44.45 14.48
C GLN A 108 23.07 43.28 13.77
N HIS A 109 22.14 42.59 14.45
CA HIS A 109 21.61 41.31 13.98
C HIS A 109 20.08 41.24 13.79
N GLU A 110 19.31 42.28 14.15
CA GLU A 110 17.84 42.27 14.12
C GLU A 110 17.27 41.88 12.75
N ASN A 111 17.91 42.34 11.67
CA ASN A 111 17.50 42.03 10.29
C ASN A 111 17.76 40.56 9.90
N ASN A 112 18.64 39.85 10.62
CA ASN A 112 19.00 38.47 10.33
C ASN A 112 18.14 37.46 11.10
N PHE A 113 17.39 37.87 12.13
CA PHE A 113 16.64 36.94 12.99
C PHE A 113 15.61 36.09 12.23
N GLY A 114 14.96 36.66 11.21
CA GLY A 114 14.03 35.90 10.36
C GLY A 114 14.72 34.76 9.60
N THR A 115 15.96 34.96 9.16
CA THR A 115 16.76 33.95 8.47
C THR A 115 17.36 32.94 9.44
N LEU A 116 17.86 33.39 10.59
CA LEU A 116 18.51 32.54 11.59
C LEU A 116 17.53 31.61 12.32
N PHE A 117 16.29 32.05 12.54
CA PHE A 117 15.31 31.35 13.40
C PHE A 117 13.99 31.02 12.69
N GLY A 118 14.00 30.98 11.36
CA GLY A 118 12.82 30.71 10.53
C GLY A 118 12.53 29.22 10.35
N PHE A 119 11.51 28.70 11.05
CA PHE A 119 11.01 27.33 10.86
C PHE A 119 10.05 27.25 9.65
N THR A 120 10.56 26.87 8.47
CA THR A 120 9.77 26.85 7.22
C THR A 120 9.19 25.49 6.83
N ASP A 121 9.65 24.40 7.47
CA ASP A 121 9.42 23.03 6.96
C ASP A 121 8.27 22.28 7.66
N GLY A 122 7.12 22.94 7.81
CA GLY A 122 5.90 22.30 8.36
C GLY A 122 5.89 22.07 9.88
N SER A 123 6.88 22.57 10.61
CA SER A 123 6.82 22.74 12.07
C SER A 123 5.79 23.82 12.43
N ARG A 124 5.27 23.78 13.66
CA ARG A 124 4.55 24.93 14.22
C ARG A 124 5.46 26.17 14.13
N SER A 125 4.89 27.32 13.79
CA SER A 125 5.64 28.57 13.73
C SER A 125 6.07 28.98 15.14
N PHE A 126 7.28 28.61 15.52
CA PHE A 126 7.90 29.13 16.72
C PHE A 126 8.38 30.56 16.45
N ARG A 127 8.09 31.48 17.37
CA ARG A 127 8.41 32.89 17.17
C ARG A 127 9.88 33.18 17.51
N PRO A 128 10.59 33.97 16.69
CA PRO A 128 11.85 34.58 17.09
C PRO A 128 11.58 35.72 18.09
N TYR A 129 12.58 36.58 18.31
CA TYR A 129 12.42 37.81 19.10
C TYR A 129 11.33 38.71 18.52
N LYS A 130 10.38 39.12 19.36
CA LYS A 130 9.31 40.07 19.04
C LYS A 130 9.85 41.49 18.88
N ASP A 131 10.69 41.90 19.82
CA ASP A 131 11.23 43.25 19.92
C ASP A 131 12.57 43.26 20.67
N ARG A 132 13.21 44.43 20.68
CA ARG A 132 14.47 44.69 21.38
C ARG A 132 14.40 44.35 22.86
N ASP A 133 13.28 44.66 23.51
CA ASP A 133 13.14 44.49 24.95
C ASP A 133 13.06 42.99 25.30
N GLU A 134 12.36 42.18 24.49
CA GLU A 134 12.37 40.72 24.62
C GLU A 134 13.77 40.14 24.37
N PHE A 135 14.52 40.64 23.38
CA PHE A 135 15.91 40.22 23.13
C PHE A 135 16.80 40.41 24.37
N ILE A 136 16.76 41.60 24.97
CA ILE A 136 17.54 41.94 26.17
C ILE A 136 17.17 41.01 27.35
N GLN A 137 15.88 40.70 27.50
CA GLN A 137 15.36 39.87 28.59
C GLN A 137 15.67 38.38 28.43
N THR A 138 15.86 37.90 27.19
CA THR A 138 15.98 36.46 26.89
C THR A 138 17.39 36.02 26.53
N TYR A 139 18.27 36.90 26.05
CA TYR A 139 19.67 36.57 25.76
C TYR A 139 20.37 35.91 26.98
N PRO A 140 21.13 34.81 26.81
CA PRO A 140 21.62 34.20 25.56
C PRO A 140 20.69 33.15 24.92
N PHE A 141 19.44 33.08 25.35
CA PHE A 141 18.43 32.17 24.81
C PHE A 141 17.59 32.86 23.72
N VAL A 142 16.94 32.03 22.90
CA VAL A 142 16.01 32.48 21.86
C VAL A 142 14.58 32.11 22.30
N PRO A 143 13.55 32.97 22.10
CA PRO A 143 12.20 32.74 22.62
C PRO A 143 11.61 31.36 22.32
N TYR A 144 11.82 30.81 21.12
CA TYR A 144 11.33 29.47 20.76
C TYR A 144 11.84 28.37 21.71
N GLN A 145 13.01 28.55 22.32
CA GLN A 145 13.64 27.53 23.13
C GLN A 145 12.86 27.24 24.40
N PHE A 146 12.23 28.25 25.01
CA PHE A 146 11.38 28.06 26.19
C PHE A 146 10.17 27.20 25.87
N GLU A 147 9.44 27.53 24.80
CA GLU A 147 8.24 26.79 24.39
C GLU A 147 8.59 25.38 23.89
N LEU A 148 9.59 25.26 23.01
CA LEU A 148 10.00 23.96 22.47
C LEU A 148 10.52 23.05 23.58
N PHE A 149 11.36 23.56 24.50
CA PHE A 149 11.88 22.74 25.60
C PHE A 149 10.76 22.31 26.56
N GLN A 150 9.78 23.17 26.83
CA GLN A 150 8.60 22.79 27.61
C GLN A 150 7.86 21.60 26.97
N LEU A 151 7.64 21.66 25.65
CA LEU A 151 7.04 20.57 24.89
C LEU A 151 7.89 19.30 24.95
N CYS A 152 9.23 19.41 24.85
CA CYS A 152 10.14 18.28 24.97
C CYS A 152 9.98 17.58 26.32
N ILE A 153 10.01 18.33 27.44
CA ILE A 153 9.90 17.76 28.79
C ILE A 153 8.54 17.09 29.01
N GLN A 154 7.45 17.74 28.57
CA GLN A 154 6.11 17.18 28.67
C GLN A 154 5.99 15.85 27.90
N ASN A 155 6.44 15.82 26.64
CA ASN A 155 6.34 14.62 25.82
C ASN A 155 7.29 13.50 26.30
N LEU A 156 8.53 13.83 26.68
CA LEU A 156 9.45 12.86 27.29
C LEU A 156 8.88 12.27 28.60
N SER A 157 8.24 13.09 29.43
CA SER A 157 7.55 12.62 30.64
C SER A 157 6.39 11.69 30.30
N SER A 158 5.50 12.08 29.37
CA SER A 158 4.40 11.24 28.86
C SER A 158 4.88 9.89 28.34
N HIS A 159 6.09 9.84 27.77
CA HIS A 159 6.75 8.62 27.31
C HIS A 159 7.66 7.95 28.34
N ASN A 160 7.49 8.25 29.63
CA ASN A 160 8.19 7.60 30.74
C ASN A 160 9.74 7.71 30.66
N ALA A 161 10.28 8.79 30.10
CA ALA A 161 11.74 8.99 29.99
C ALA A 161 12.42 9.48 31.28
N PHE A 162 11.66 9.99 32.26
CA PHE A 162 12.18 10.53 33.54
C PHE A 162 12.00 9.58 34.73
N GLU A 163 12.82 9.77 35.76
CA GLU A 163 12.70 9.06 37.04
C GLU A 163 11.60 9.70 37.91
N GLY A 164 10.45 9.01 38.10
CA GLY A 164 9.29 9.48 38.90
C GLY A 164 8.01 9.75 38.09
N ARG A 165 6.86 9.95 38.77
CA ARG A 165 5.55 10.23 38.12
C ARG A 165 5.29 11.75 37.89
N HIS A 166 5.05 12.09 36.63
CA HIS A 166 4.23 13.13 35.97
C HIS A 166 3.86 14.53 36.54
N SER A 167 4.41 15.08 37.62
CA SER A 167 4.18 16.54 37.88
C SER A 167 5.33 17.33 38.47
N SER A 168 6.24 16.69 39.20
CA SER A 168 7.36 17.37 39.87
C SER A 168 8.55 17.70 38.95
N VAL A 169 8.59 17.12 37.75
CA VAL A 169 9.76 17.19 36.85
C VAL A 169 9.65 18.35 35.84
N GLY A 170 8.46 18.87 35.53
CA GLY A 170 8.31 19.89 34.47
C GLY A 170 8.92 21.25 34.82
N GLU A 171 8.53 21.82 35.95
CA GLU A 171 8.74 23.24 36.25
C GLU A 171 10.00 23.52 37.08
N ARG A 172 10.24 22.70 38.14
CA ARG A 172 11.48 22.80 38.93
C ARG A 172 12.72 22.42 38.09
N SER A 173 12.57 21.53 37.10
CA SER A 173 13.68 21.17 36.21
C SER A 173 13.96 22.24 35.16
N MET A 174 12.96 22.95 34.64
CA MET A 174 13.20 23.95 33.60
C MET A 174 14.09 25.09 34.09
N LEU A 175 13.77 25.72 35.24
CA LEU A 175 14.59 26.80 35.78
C LEU A 175 16.03 26.34 36.08
N ALA A 176 16.19 25.13 36.61
CA ALA A 176 17.49 24.54 36.91
C ALA A 176 18.32 24.31 35.63
N VAL A 177 17.70 23.77 34.58
CA VAL A 177 18.35 23.53 33.28
C VAL A 177 18.81 24.84 32.65
N PHE A 178 17.92 25.82 32.52
CA PHE A 178 18.29 27.13 31.95
C PHE A 178 19.37 27.82 32.78
N GLN A 179 19.35 27.66 34.11
CA GLN A 179 20.41 28.15 34.98
C GLN A 179 21.75 27.47 34.72
N GLU A 180 21.78 26.15 34.55
CA GLU A 180 22.99 25.40 34.25
C GLU A 180 23.57 25.79 32.89
N VAL A 181 22.73 25.87 31.86
CA VAL A 181 23.13 26.33 30.53
C VAL A 181 23.66 27.77 30.57
N ALA A 182 22.99 28.67 31.28
CA ALA A 182 23.44 30.05 31.43
C ALA A 182 24.81 30.14 32.14
N LYS A 183 25.07 29.29 33.15
CA LYS A 183 26.39 29.22 33.80
C LYS A 183 27.47 28.73 32.83
N THR A 184 27.17 27.72 32.01
CA THR A 184 28.11 27.21 30.98
C THR A 184 28.48 28.29 29.96
N ILE A 185 27.51 29.10 29.53
CA ILE A 185 27.73 30.17 28.54
C ILE A 185 28.32 31.44 29.18
N SER A 186 28.19 31.63 30.49
CA SER A 186 28.59 32.88 31.18
C SER A 186 30.06 33.28 31.00
N GLY A 187 30.95 32.32 30.74
CA GLY A 187 32.37 32.56 30.47
C GLY A 187 32.73 32.80 29.00
N MET A 188 31.75 32.74 28.09
CA MET A 188 31.96 32.88 26.64
C MET A 188 31.79 34.34 26.19
N ALA A 189 32.22 34.63 24.96
CA ALA A 189 32.09 35.95 24.37
C ALA A 189 30.62 36.37 24.16
N ILE A 190 30.36 37.68 24.25
CA ILE A 190 29.05 38.25 23.90
C ILE A 190 28.75 37.95 22.43
N GLY A 191 27.52 37.52 22.13
CA GLY A 191 27.11 37.01 20.82
C GLY A 191 26.96 35.48 20.78
N GLN A 192 27.39 34.77 21.82
CA GLN A 192 27.19 33.34 21.95
C GLN A 192 25.73 33.01 22.34
N LEU A 193 25.15 32.04 21.64
CA LEU A 193 23.81 31.51 21.86
C LEU A 193 23.85 30.17 22.58
N ALA A 194 22.79 29.89 23.32
CA ALA A 194 22.54 28.56 23.85
C ALA A 194 22.06 27.62 22.74
N THR A 195 22.72 26.47 22.58
CA THR A 195 22.27 25.41 21.69
C THR A 195 21.39 24.41 22.41
N PHE A 196 20.55 23.71 21.65
CA PHE A 196 19.54 22.81 22.22
C PHE A 196 20.17 21.57 22.88
N ASP A 197 21.37 21.15 22.47
CA ASP A 197 22.10 20.05 23.11
C ASP A 197 22.53 20.38 24.55
N GLN A 198 22.80 21.66 24.87
CA GLN A 198 23.15 22.06 26.23
C GLN A 198 21.98 21.87 27.20
N MET A 199 20.74 21.98 26.71
CA MET A 199 19.55 21.73 27.53
C MET A 199 19.42 20.25 27.90
N PHE A 200 19.93 19.34 27.06
CA PHE A 200 20.01 17.92 27.40
C PHE A 200 20.95 17.68 28.59
N GLU A 201 22.10 18.37 28.65
CA GLU A 201 23.03 18.23 29.77
C GLU A 201 22.36 18.56 31.11
N GLY A 202 21.56 19.64 31.14
CA GLY A 202 20.85 20.03 32.35
C GLY A 202 19.79 19.03 32.84
N ILE A 203 19.27 18.15 31.98
CA ILE A 203 18.33 17.09 32.36
C ILE A 203 18.95 15.69 32.41
N LYS A 204 20.23 15.55 32.03
CA LYS A 204 20.90 14.25 31.88
C LYS A 204 20.82 13.38 33.14
N ASN A 205 20.81 14.01 34.32
CA ASN A 205 20.72 13.32 35.62
C ASN A 205 19.27 12.97 36.04
N SER A 206 18.25 13.54 35.41
CA SER A 206 16.83 13.28 35.71
C SER A 206 16.21 12.25 34.76
N ILE A 207 16.86 12.00 33.63
CA ILE A 207 16.48 10.96 32.66
C ILE A 207 16.79 9.58 33.24
N LYS A 208 15.91 8.60 32.98
CA LYS A 208 16.12 7.21 33.38
C LYS A 208 17.47 6.68 32.93
N THR A 209 18.05 5.86 33.80
CA THR A 209 19.34 5.19 33.57
C THR A 209 19.48 4.56 32.17
N GLN A 210 18.44 3.92 31.62
CA GLN A 210 18.49 3.30 30.29
C GLN A 210 18.75 4.34 29.17
N ALA A 211 17.89 5.36 29.05
CA ALA A 211 18.04 6.40 28.03
C ALA A 211 19.34 7.20 28.19
N ARG A 212 19.78 7.43 29.44
CA ARG A 212 21.08 8.04 29.73
C ARG A 212 22.23 7.18 29.21
N LYS A 213 22.19 5.86 29.43
CA LYS A 213 23.21 4.92 28.93
C LYS A 213 23.28 4.93 27.41
N SER A 214 22.15 4.97 26.70
CA SER A 214 22.11 5.02 25.23
C SER A 214 22.89 6.21 24.68
N VAL A 215 22.68 7.40 25.25
CA VAL A 215 23.36 8.63 24.82
C VAL A 215 24.83 8.61 25.25
N THR A 216 25.14 8.13 26.47
CA THR A 216 26.53 8.05 26.97
C THR A 216 27.36 7.03 26.19
N ALA A 217 26.76 5.94 25.73
CA ALA A 217 27.40 4.97 24.84
C ALA A 217 27.73 5.61 23.48
N ALA A 218 26.80 6.41 22.93
CA ALA A 218 27.05 7.18 21.72
C ALA A 218 28.19 8.20 21.92
N GLU A 219 28.23 8.92 23.05
CA GLU A 219 29.34 9.82 23.41
C GLU A 219 30.68 9.08 23.42
N SER A 220 30.72 7.85 23.95
CA SER A 220 31.94 7.06 24.05
C SER A 220 32.41 6.55 22.68
N GLN A 221 31.49 6.21 21.78
CA GLN A 221 31.79 5.68 20.45
C GLN A 221 32.12 6.78 19.42
N LEU A 222 31.43 7.92 19.50
CA LEU A 222 31.55 9.05 18.57
C LEU A 222 32.52 10.14 19.07
N GLY A 223 32.88 10.12 20.35
CA GLY A 223 33.62 11.19 21.03
C GLY A 223 32.80 12.48 21.21
N GLU A 224 33.46 13.56 21.63
CA GLU A 224 32.89 14.92 21.62
C GLU A 224 32.83 15.49 20.20
N SER A 225 32.06 14.84 19.33
CA SER A 225 31.83 15.27 17.96
C SER A 225 30.56 16.12 17.85
N PHE A 226 30.44 16.87 16.74
CA PHE A 226 29.21 17.58 16.40
C PHE A 226 28.00 16.64 16.28
N ALA A 227 28.23 15.39 15.85
CA ALA A 227 27.19 14.36 15.77
C ALA A 227 26.62 14.01 17.15
N THR A 228 27.46 13.95 18.19
CA THR A 228 27.03 13.72 19.57
C THR A 228 26.13 14.84 20.09
N LYS A 229 26.47 16.11 19.79
CA LYS A 229 25.62 17.26 20.14
C LYS A 229 24.27 17.19 19.43
N LEU A 230 24.29 16.92 18.12
CA LEU A 230 23.08 16.80 17.32
C LEU A 230 22.18 15.64 17.79
N LEU A 231 22.79 14.52 18.22
CA LEU A 231 22.06 13.39 18.77
C LEU A 231 21.29 13.76 20.05
N LYS A 232 21.89 14.57 20.93
CA LYS A 232 21.24 15.09 22.15
C LYS A 232 20.05 15.98 21.82
N ALA A 233 20.19 16.87 20.84
CA ALA A 233 19.08 17.69 20.36
C ALA A 233 17.94 16.82 19.78
N LEU A 234 18.28 15.80 18.97
CA LEU A 234 17.31 14.85 18.41
C LEU A 234 16.60 14.02 19.48
N PHE A 235 17.31 13.64 20.56
CA PHE A 235 16.70 12.96 21.70
C PHE A 235 15.61 13.81 22.35
N LEU A 236 15.88 15.10 22.57
CA LEU A 236 14.92 16.02 23.20
C LEU A 236 13.63 16.15 22.39
N VAL A 237 13.74 16.26 21.06
CA VAL A 237 12.59 16.50 20.18
C VAL A 237 11.88 15.23 19.70
N LYS A 238 12.33 14.02 20.09
CA LYS A 238 11.82 12.74 19.56
C LYS A 238 10.30 12.64 19.56
N TYR A 239 9.67 12.99 20.68
CA TYR A 239 8.23 12.83 20.89
C TYR A 239 7.43 14.12 20.65
N VAL A 240 8.05 15.17 20.11
CA VAL A 240 7.39 16.47 19.89
C VAL A 240 6.80 16.51 18.49
N THR A 241 5.48 16.31 18.39
CA THR A 241 4.78 16.22 17.10
C THR A 241 4.75 17.54 16.32
N GLU A 242 4.78 18.65 17.06
CA GLU A 242 4.73 20.04 16.61
C GLU A 242 6.06 20.50 15.98
N PHE A 243 7.15 19.76 16.23
CA PHE A 243 8.46 20.02 15.68
C PHE A 243 8.81 18.97 14.62
N LYS A 244 9.11 19.42 13.41
CA LYS A 244 9.60 18.58 12.32
C LYS A 244 11.12 18.67 12.26
N ALA A 245 11.81 17.59 12.62
CA ALA A 245 13.26 17.51 12.61
C ALA A 245 13.81 17.36 11.17
N THR A 246 13.72 18.43 10.37
CA THR A 246 14.37 18.53 9.06
C THR A 246 15.79 19.05 9.19
N LEU A 247 16.60 18.89 8.14
CA LEU A 247 17.96 19.44 8.09
C LEU A 247 17.99 20.94 8.45
N ASN A 248 17.03 21.72 7.94
CA ASN A 248 16.95 23.15 8.23
C ASN A 248 16.60 23.42 9.70
N ASN A 249 15.55 22.78 10.22
CA ASN A 249 15.11 23.02 11.59
C ASN A 249 16.15 22.55 12.62
N LEU A 250 16.90 21.49 12.33
CA LEU A 250 18.01 21.03 13.16
C LEU A 250 19.21 21.99 13.11
N THR A 251 19.46 22.63 11.97
CA THR A 251 20.48 23.70 11.85
C THR A 251 20.16 24.85 12.82
N ILE A 252 18.88 25.23 12.94
CA ILE A 252 18.43 26.27 13.88
C ILE A 252 18.70 25.86 15.33
N LEU A 253 18.44 24.61 15.71
CA LEU A 253 18.70 24.11 17.07
C LEU A 253 20.19 24.10 17.46
N MET A 254 21.06 24.03 16.46
CA MET A 254 22.51 23.89 16.62
C MET A 254 23.27 25.20 16.39
N LEU A 255 22.58 26.33 16.20
CA LEU A 255 23.22 27.62 15.98
C LEU A 255 23.90 28.12 17.26
N GLU A 256 25.22 28.29 17.20
CA GLU A 256 26.02 28.69 18.37
C GLU A 256 26.26 30.21 18.43
N ARG A 257 26.21 30.92 17.29
CA ARG A 257 26.44 32.38 17.19
C ARG A 257 25.62 33.04 16.10
N PHE A 258 25.44 34.36 16.18
CA PHE A 258 24.69 35.15 15.19
C PHE A 258 25.44 35.34 13.85
N ASP A 259 26.77 35.26 13.86
CA ASP A 259 27.67 35.48 12.73
C ASP A 259 28.17 34.18 12.09
N GLU A 260 27.61 33.03 12.47
CA GLU A 260 28.01 31.72 11.95
C GLU A 260 27.59 31.55 10.47
N ASP A 261 28.45 30.91 9.67
CA ASP A 261 28.17 30.60 8.27
C ASP A 261 27.09 29.49 8.19
N LEU A 262 25.85 29.89 7.91
CA LEU A 262 24.70 28.99 7.81
C LEU A 262 24.90 27.87 6.78
N PRO A 263 25.37 28.13 5.53
CA PRO A 263 25.77 27.07 4.61
C PRO A 263 26.76 26.06 5.19
N GLN A 264 27.80 26.52 5.90
CA GLN A 264 28.79 25.64 6.51
C GLN A 264 28.19 24.81 7.66
N LEU A 265 27.40 25.44 8.54
CA LEU A 265 26.71 24.75 9.62
C LEU A 265 25.76 23.69 9.08
N LYS A 266 24.99 24.01 8.03
CA LYS A 266 24.08 23.07 7.38
C LYS A 266 24.81 21.83 6.82
N ARG A 267 25.99 22.01 6.23
CA ARG A 267 26.84 20.88 5.80
C ARG A 267 27.31 20.02 6.97
N ARG A 268 27.75 20.64 8.08
CA ARG A 268 28.15 19.92 9.30
C ARG A 268 26.99 19.12 9.89
N VAL A 269 25.77 19.67 9.87
CA VAL A 269 24.54 18.97 10.29
C VAL A 269 24.25 17.79 9.37
N GLU A 270 24.36 17.96 8.04
CA GLU A 270 24.15 16.87 7.09
C GLU A 270 25.17 15.73 7.27
N GLU A 271 26.45 16.04 7.41
CA GLU A 271 27.51 15.06 7.69
C GLU A 271 27.26 14.30 8.99
N ALA A 272 26.87 15.02 10.06
CA ALA A 272 26.51 14.40 11.33
C ALA A 272 25.28 13.49 11.22
N LEU A 273 24.23 13.91 10.50
CA LEU A 273 23.04 13.08 10.28
C LEU A 273 23.38 11.81 9.50
N ASN A 274 24.21 11.91 8.46
CA ASN A 274 24.66 10.75 7.69
C ASN A 274 25.44 9.75 8.57
N LEU A 275 26.34 10.24 9.43
CA LEU A 275 27.07 9.41 10.37
C LEU A 275 26.13 8.70 11.36
N LEU A 276 25.19 9.45 11.96
CA LEU A 276 24.23 8.92 12.92
C LEU A 276 23.27 7.90 12.28
N GLU A 277 22.89 8.10 11.03
CA GLU A 277 22.04 7.17 10.27
C GLU A 277 22.80 5.87 9.94
N GLN A 278 24.05 5.97 9.52
CA GLN A 278 24.92 4.81 9.27
C GLN A 278 25.10 3.96 10.53
N GLN A 279 25.25 4.60 11.69
CA GLN A 279 25.40 3.93 12.98
C GLN A 279 24.06 3.58 13.67
N ILE A 280 22.92 3.79 13.00
CA ILE A 280 21.58 3.41 13.51
C ILE A 280 21.23 4.15 14.81
N TYR A 281 21.79 5.34 15.05
CA TYR A 281 21.33 6.20 16.15
C TYR A 281 20.04 6.93 15.81
N ILE A 282 19.85 7.18 14.52
CA ILE A 282 18.70 7.89 13.99
C ILE A 282 18.17 7.15 12.76
N ARG A 283 16.95 7.52 12.34
CA ARG A 283 16.35 7.08 11.09
C ARG A 283 15.86 8.28 10.30
N ARG A 284 16.00 8.21 8.98
CA ARG A 284 15.44 9.17 8.04
C ARG A 284 14.13 8.68 7.44
N ASN A 285 13.07 9.48 7.54
CA ASN A 285 11.78 9.27 6.88
C ASN A 285 11.54 10.43 5.90
N GLY A 286 11.93 10.25 4.64
CA GLY A 286 11.90 11.32 3.64
C GLY A 286 12.85 12.46 4.00
N GLN A 287 12.32 13.58 4.49
CA GLN A 287 13.09 14.74 4.96
C GLN A 287 13.18 14.85 6.49
N LEU A 288 12.50 13.97 7.23
CA LEU A 288 12.46 13.99 8.69
C LEU A 288 13.48 13.03 9.28
N TYR A 289 14.20 13.48 10.32
CA TYR A 289 15.16 12.69 11.07
C TYR A 289 14.61 12.42 12.48
N GLU A 290 14.73 11.17 12.93
CA GLU A 290 14.17 10.75 14.22
C GLU A 290 15.21 9.96 15.03
N TYR A 291 15.37 10.29 16.31
CA TYR A 291 16.18 9.51 17.26
C TYR A 291 15.58 8.11 17.47
N LEU A 292 16.42 7.08 17.48
CA LEU A 292 16.00 5.70 17.80
C LEU A 292 16.31 5.35 19.26
N THR A 293 15.32 4.85 20.00
CA THR A 293 15.54 4.24 21.34
C THR A 293 16.28 2.92 21.21
N ASP A 294 16.87 2.41 22.30
CA ASP A 294 17.57 1.11 22.25
C ASP A 294 16.66 -0.01 21.74
N GLU A 295 15.41 -0.07 22.21
CA GLU A 295 14.41 -1.03 21.70
C GLU A 295 14.18 -0.89 20.19
N GLU A 296 14.08 0.35 19.68
CA GLU A 296 13.92 0.59 18.25
C GLU A 296 15.19 0.24 17.47
N LYS A 297 16.39 0.50 18.01
CA LYS A 297 17.66 0.15 17.37
C LYS A 297 17.83 -1.35 17.26
N ASP A 298 17.53 -2.09 18.33
CA ASP A 298 17.59 -3.54 18.37
C ASP A 298 16.65 -4.10 17.28
N ILE A 299 15.41 -3.62 17.22
CA ILE A 299 14.45 -4.01 16.18
C ILE A 299 14.95 -3.66 14.77
N GLU A 300 15.53 -2.47 14.54
CA GLU A 300 16.08 -2.09 13.22
C GLU A 300 17.26 -2.97 12.82
N GLN A 301 18.14 -3.33 13.76
CA GLN A 301 19.25 -4.24 13.52
C GLN A 301 18.75 -5.65 13.24
N GLU A 302 17.79 -6.16 14.00
CA GLU A 302 17.17 -7.47 13.78
C GLU A 302 16.46 -7.54 12.43
N ILE A 303 15.74 -6.49 12.02
CA ILE A 303 15.13 -6.40 10.68
C ILE A 303 16.21 -6.40 9.60
N LYS A 304 17.30 -5.65 9.75
CA LYS A 304 18.42 -5.63 8.78
C LYS A 304 19.08 -7.01 8.65
N ASN A 305 19.21 -7.72 9.77
CA ASN A 305 19.81 -9.06 9.86
C ASN A 305 18.84 -10.18 9.49
N THR A 306 17.56 -9.87 9.26
CA THR A 306 16.57 -10.87 8.86
C THR A 306 16.92 -11.38 7.46
N ASP A 307 17.20 -12.69 7.39
CA ASP A 307 17.43 -13.37 6.13
C ASP A 307 16.12 -13.52 5.34
N VAL A 308 16.15 -13.21 4.05
CA VAL A 308 15.00 -13.34 3.15
C VAL A 308 15.46 -14.09 1.92
N ASP A 309 14.76 -15.17 1.61
CA ASP A 309 14.97 -15.95 0.40
C ASP A 309 14.64 -15.11 -0.84
N GLN A 310 15.54 -15.12 -1.83
CA GLN A 310 15.34 -14.48 -3.12
C GLN A 310 14.06 -14.97 -3.81
N SER A 311 13.67 -16.23 -3.61
CA SER A 311 12.42 -16.78 -4.15
C SER A 311 11.19 -16.01 -3.65
N ALA A 312 11.18 -15.62 -2.36
CA ALA A 312 10.11 -14.87 -1.74
C ALA A 312 10.06 -13.42 -2.25
N VAL A 313 11.22 -12.83 -2.56
CA VAL A 313 11.30 -11.49 -3.16
C VAL A 313 10.74 -11.51 -4.58
N LYS A 314 11.14 -12.50 -5.39
CA LYS A 314 10.61 -12.69 -6.76
C LYS A 314 9.10 -12.95 -6.77
N ALA A 315 8.60 -13.76 -5.84
CA ALA A 315 7.17 -14.02 -5.69
C ALA A 315 6.38 -12.74 -5.35
N GLU A 316 6.92 -11.87 -4.49
CA GLU A 316 6.28 -10.58 -4.20
C GLU A 316 6.28 -9.65 -5.41
N LEU A 317 7.40 -9.58 -6.14
CA LEU A 317 7.48 -8.81 -7.38
C LEU A 317 6.44 -9.31 -8.41
N ALA A 318 6.31 -10.62 -8.58
CA ALA A 318 5.32 -11.21 -9.47
C ALA A 318 3.88 -10.83 -9.05
N LYS A 319 3.59 -10.84 -7.75
CA LYS A 319 2.30 -10.38 -7.21
C LYS A 319 2.04 -8.90 -7.51
N LEU A 320 3.05 -8.04 -7.35
CA LEU A 320 2.93 -6.61 -7.70
C LEU A 320 2.64 -6.40 -9.20
N ILE A 321 3.29 -7.18 -10.07
CA ILE A 321 3.14 -7.09 -11.52
C ILE A 321 1.78 -7.64 -11.96
N PHE A 322 1.50 -8.91 -11.69
CA PHE A 322 0.35 -9.61 -12.26
C PHE A 322 -0.94 -9.36 -11.50
N ASP A 323 -0.92 -9.38 -10.15
CA ASP A 323 -2.14 -9.23 -9.35
C ASP A 323 -2.49 -7.75 -9.10
N ARG A 324 -1.50 -6.88 -8.86
CA ARG A 324 -1.77 -5.46 -8.52
C ARG A 324 -1.72 -4.52 -9.71
N THR A 325 -0.80 -4.71 -10.66
CA THR A 325 -0.66 -3.82 -11.81
C THR A 325 -1.56 -4.24 -12.97
N LEU A 326 -1.43 -5.47 -13.46
CA LEU A 326 -2.23 -5.98 -14.58
C LEU A 326 -3.67 -6.31 -14.17
N LYS A 327 -3.88 -6.81 -12.95
CA LYS A 327 -5.20 -7.11 -12.32
C LYS A 327 -6.08 -8.13 -13.08
N GLN A 328 -5.65 -8.61 -14.24
CA GLN A 328 -6.43 -9.43 -15.14
C GLN A 328 -5.61 -10.68 -15.52
N LYS A 329 -6.21 -11.86 -15.35
CA LYS A 329 -5.63 -13.17 -15.74
C LYS A 329 -5.96 -13.57 -17.17
N ARG A 330 -6.84 -12.81 -17.83
CA ARG A 330 -7.25 -12.97 -19.22
C ARG A 330 -7.29 -11.60 -19.86
N ILE A 331 -6.92 -11.51 -21.12
CA ILE A 331 -6.98 -10.26 -21.89
C ILE A 331 -8.03 -10.44 -22.98
N ARG A 332 -8.95 -9.48 -23.05
CA ARG A 332 -9.99 -9.45 -24.07
C ARG A 332 -9.38 -9.12 -25.43
N TYR A 333 -9.64 -9.93 -26.44
CA TYR A 333 -9.24 -9.67 -27.82
C TYR A 333 -10.27 -8.75 -28.49
N ASP A 334 -9.82 -7.65 -29.08
CA ASP A 334 -10.71 -6.59 -29.55
C ASP A 334 -11.55 -7.03 -30.77
N ASP A 335 -10.99 -7.85 -31.69
CA ASP A 335 -11.69 -8.22 -32.94
C ASP A 335 -12.89 -9.16 -32.71
N ASN A 336 -12.86 -10.02 -31.68
CA ASN A 336 -13.92 -11.00 -31.40
C ASN A 336 -14.53 -10.87 -29.99
N GLY A 337 -14.07 -9.88 -29.22
CA GLY A 337 -14.54 -9.60 -27.88
C GLY A 337 -14.37 -10.72 -26.85
N GLN A 338 -13.56 -11.74 -27.11
CA GLN A 338 -13.36 -12.90 -26.21
C GLN A 338 -12.13 -12.76 -25.32
N ASP A 339 -12.16 -13.38 -24.14
CA ASP A 339 -11.08 -13.33 -23.16
C ASP A 339 -10.09 -14.50 -23.31
N TYR A 340 -8.83 -14.19 -23.60
CA TYR A 340 -7.76 -15.18 -23.74
C TYR A 340 -6.90 -15.25 -22.46
N PRO A 341 -6.76 -16.44 -21.84
CA PRO A 341 -5.89 -16.61 -20.69
C PRO A 341 -4.41 -16.62 -21.11
N TYR A 342 -3.53 -16.21 -20.19
CA TYR A 342 -2.09 -16.22 -20.42
C TYR A 342 -1.30 -16.78 -19.24
N SER A 343 -0.14 -17.35 -19.52
CA SER A 343 0.88 -17.76 -18.56
C SER A 343 1.63 -16.54 -18.03
N PRO A 344 1.58 -16.24 -16.73
CA PRO A 344 2.43 -15.22 -16.13
C PRO A 344 3.83 -15.80 -15.92
N LYS A 345 4.85 -15.18 -16.50
CA LYS A 345 6.24 -15.63 -16.35
C LYS A 345 7.12 -14.47 -15.90
N LEU A 346 7.94 -14.67 -14.87
CA LEU A 346 8.88 -13.66 -14.33
C LEU A 346 10.28 -14.28 -14.30
N ASP A 347 11.27 -13.64 -14.92
CA ASP A 347 12.67 -14.09 -14.94
C ASP A 347 12.81 -15.60 -15.27
N ASP A 348 12.13 -16.02 -16.33
CA ASP A 348 12.03 -17.40 -16.83
C ASP A 348 11.26 -18.40 -15.95
N GLN A 349 10.72 -17.97 -14.82
CA GLN A 349 9.91 -18.81 -13.94
C GLN A 349 8.42 -18.58 -14.15
N LEU A 350 7.65 -19.65 -14.33
CA LEU A 350 6.19 -19.60 -14.41
C LEU A 350 5.58 -19.28 -13.04
N VAL A 351 4.75 -18.25 -12.98
CA VAL A 351 4.04 -17.80 -11.78
C VAL A 351 2.55 -18.07 -11.94
N GLY A 352 2.16 -19.34 -11.75
CA GLY A 352 0.75 -19.73 -11.76
C GLY A 352 0.44 -20.85 -12.75
N ARG A 353 -0.70 -20.71 -13.45
CA ARG A 353 -1.17 -21.74 -14.41
C ARG A 353 -0.54 -21.52 -15.77
N GLU A 354 -0.18 -22.63 -16.39
CA GLU A 354 0.32 -22.66 -17.76
C GLU A 354 -0.84 -22.61 -18.77
N HIS A 355 -0.65 -21.78 -19.77
CA HIS A 355 -1.51 -21.49 -20.91
C HIS A 355 -0.62 -21.32 -22.16
N GLU A 356 -1.23 -21.44 -23.35
CA GLU A 356 -0.50 -21.40 -24.61
C GLU A 356 0.12 -20.02 -24.90
N LEU A 357 -0.58 -18.94 -24.56
CA LEU A 357 -0.06 -17.57 -24.65
C LEU A 357 0.69 -17.22 -23.36
N THR A 358 1.86 -16.58 -23.47
CA THR A 358 2.66 -16.20 -22.29
C THR A 358 2.92 -14.69 -22.25
N ILE A 359 2.85 -14.09 -21.05
CA ILE A 359 3.40 -12.77 -20.77
C ILE A 359 4.63 -12.99 -19.91
N HIS A 360 5.81 -12.78 -20.49
CA HIS A 360 7.09 -12.96 -19.84
C HIS A 360 7.69 -11.61 -19.48
N VAL A 361 7.69 -11.29 -18.19
CA VAL A 361 8.32 -10.10 -17.66
C VAL A 361 9.75 -10.41 -17.24
N ILE A 362 10.68 -9.62 -17.74
CA ILE A 362 12.09 -9.62 -17.32
C ILE A 362 12.27 -8.47 -16.34
N SER A 363 12.60 -8.82 -15.11
CA SER A 363 12.89 -7.83 -14.08
C SER A 363 14.28 -7.21 -14.30
N PRO A 364 14.57 -6.06 -13.65
CA PRO A 364 15.92 -5.47 -13.64
C PRO A 364 17.01 -6.36 -13.06
N PHE A 365 16.66 -7.54 -12.54
CA PHE A 365 17.51 -8.43 -11.77
C PHE A 365 17.86 -9.70 -12.54
N HIS A 366 17.33 -9.84 -13.75
CA HIS A 366 17.69 -10.92 -14.65
C HIS A 366 19.15 -10.78 -15.09
N GLU A 367 19.86 -11.90 -15.26
CA GLU A 367 21.29 -11.94 -15.66
C GLU A 367 21.56 -11.14 -16.95
N HIS A 368 20.56 -11.09 -17.83
CA HIS A 368 20.63 -10.39 -19.10
C HIS A 368 19.74 -9.15 -19.18
N ALA A 369 19.32 -8.56 -18.04
CA ALA A 369 18.45 -7.37 -18.03
C ALA A 369 19.03 -6.20 -18.86
N ASP A 370 20.36 -6.05 -18.86
CA ASP A 370 21.07 -5.01 -19.61
C ASP A 370 21.35 -5.37 -21.08
N ASN A 371 21.12 -6.64 -21.48
CA ASN A 371 21.45 -7.14 -22.82
C ASN A 371 20.21 -7.61 -23.57
N GLU A 372 19.49 -6.62 -24.07
CA GLU A 372 18.23 -6.81 -24.80
C GLU A 372 18.39 -7.70 -26.04
N GLN A 373 19.54 -7.68 -26.72
CA GLN A 373 19.78 -8.53 -27.88
C GLN A 373 19.73 -10.02 -27.52
N VAL A 374 20.31 -10.40 -26.38
CA VAL A 374 20.27 -11.77 -25.88
C VAL A 374 18.84 -12.16 -25.50
N LEU A 375 18.12 -11.27 -24.79
CA LEU A 375 16.73 -11.50 -24.41
C LEU A 375 15.82 -11.66 -25.64
N MET A 376 16.00 -10.84 -26.68
CA MET A 376 15.27 -10.95 -27.95
C MET A 376 15.56 -12.28 -28.65
N MET A 377 16.82 -12.70 -28.71
CA MET A 377 17.20 -13.98 -29.32
C MET A 377 16.59 -15.17 -28.57
N GLN A 378 16.58 -15.13 -27.23
CA GLN A 378 16.01 -16.20 -26.39
C GLN A 378 14.49 -16.31 -26.51
N SER A 379 13.81 -15.19 -26.75
CA SER A 379 12.36 -15.14 -26.97
C SER A 379 11.95 -15.44 -28.42
N THR A 380 12.90 -15.50 -29.35
CA THR A 380 12.62 -15.78 -30.76
C THR A 380 12.12 -17.22 -30.94
N GLY A 381 10.95 -17.37 -31.57
CA GLY A 381 10.31 -18.68 -31.77
C GLY A 381 9.47 -19.18 -30.59
N ARG A 382 9.38 -18.41 -29.50
CA ARG A 382 8.46 -18.67 -28.38
C ARG A 382 7.14 -17.93 -28.58
N ASP A 383 6.08 -18.54 -28.04
CA ASP A 383 4.70 -18.05 -28.05
C ASP A 383 4.47 -17.06 -26.89
N GLU A 384 5.36 -16.07 -26.73
CA GLU A 384 5.40 -15.17 -25.57
C GLU A 384 5.53 -13.69 -25.96
N LEU A 385 4.91 -12.83 -25.15
CA LEU A 385 5.14 -11.40 -25.11
C LEU A 385 6.22 -11.11 -24.06
N LEU A 386 7.37 -10.61 -24.53
CA LEU A 386 8.48 -10.25 -23.66
C LEU A 386 8.34 -8.79 -23.22
N VAL A 387 8.36 -8.55 -21.91
CA VAL A 387 8.25 -7.24 -21.27
C VAL A 387 9.50 -6.99 -20.45
N VAL A 388 10.38 -6.10 -20.92
CA VAL A 388 11.65 -5.80 -20.25
C VAL A 388 11.51 -4.53 -19.43
N MET A 389 11.60 -4.66 -18.11
CA MET A 389 11.52 -3.53 -17.18
C MET A 389 12.80 -2.68 -17.23
N PRO A 390 12.70 -1.34 -17.07
CA PRO A 390 13.87 -0.48 -16.97
C PRO A 390 14.67 -0.77 -15.70
N VAL A 391 15.99 -0.61 -15.78
CA VAL A 391 16.90 -0.86 -14.66
C VAL A 391 16.70 0.18 -13.55
N ASP A 392 16.41 -0.29 -12.34
CA ASP A 392 16.30 0.54 -11.15
C ASP A 392 16.93 -0.16 -9.93
N PRO A 393 18.12 0.29 -9.47
CA PRO A 393 18.80 -0.30 -8.31
C PRO A 393 17.99 -0.19 -7.01
N ARG A 394 17.10 0.81 -6.88
CA ARG A 394 16.35 1.05 -5.64
C ARG A 394 15.21 0.06 -5.46
N LEU A 395 14.57 -0.37 -6.56
CA LEU A 395 13.43 -1.29 -6.51
C LEU A 395 13.76 -2.58 -5.74
N MET A 396 14.94 -3.17 -5.97
CA MET A 396 15.35 -4.39 -5.25
C MET A 396 15.55 -4.12 -3.77
N GLN A 397 16.26 -3.05 -3.44
CA GLN A 397 16.58 -2.72 -2.06
C GLN A 397 15.28 -2.49 -1.26
N ASP A 398 14.31 -1.80 -1.87
CA ASP A 398 13.02 -1.54 -1.26
C ASP A 398 12.17 -2.81 -1.13
N LEU A 399 12.17 -3.70 -2.13
CA LEU A 399 11.51 -5.01 -2.05
C LEU A 399 12.11 -5.92 -0.97
N ILE A 400 13.44 -6.03 -0.90
CA ILE A 400 14.13 -6.80 0.14
C ILE A 400 13.79 -6.21 1.51
N THR A 401 13.86 -4.89 1.66
CA THR A 401 13.55 -4.21 2.93
C THR A 401 12.08 -4.43 3.32
N TYR A 402 11.16 -4.39 2.36
CA TYR A 402 9.75 -4.72 2.56
C TYR A 402 9.57 -6.14 3.08
N LYS A 403 10.16 -7.14 2.43
CA LYS A 403 10.04 -8.56 2.83
C LYS A 403 10.74 -8.86 4.15
N ARG A 404 11.89 -8.24 4.44
CA ARG A 404 12.56 -8.32 5.74
C ARG A 404 11.66 -7.82 6.86
N THR A 405 11.12 -6.63 6.67
CA THR A 405 10.21 -5.99 7.65
C THR A 405 8.96 -6.83 7.85
N GLU A 406 8.34 -7.33 6.78
CA GLU A 406 7.14 -8.18 6.85
C GLU A 406 7.42 -9.50 7.58
N LYS A 407 8.50 -10.19 7.22
CA LYS A 407 8.89 -11.47 7.85
C LYS A 407 9.15 -11.29 9.34
N TYR A 408 9.90 -10.26 9.71
CA TYR A 408 10.21 -9.95 11.10
C TYR A 408 8.95 -9.64 11.92
N ILE A 409 8.08 -8.76 11.42
CA ILE A 409 6.82 -8.41 12.11
C ILE A 409 5.97 -9.67 12.34
N ASN A 410 5.80 -10.51 11.31
CA ASN A 410 4.98 -11.73 11.43
C ASN A 410 5.53 -12.72 12.46
N GLN A 411 6.85 -12.79 12.65
CA GLN A 411 7.49 -13.67 13.64
C GLN A 411 7.41 -13.13 15.08
N HIS A 412 7.52 -11.80 15.26
CA HIS A 412 7.67 -11.18 16.57
C HIS A 412 6.37 -10.59 17.16
N TYR A 413 5.35 -10.34 16.33
CA TYR A 413 4.11 -9.69 16.77
C TYR A 413 3.32 -10.53 17.80
N SER A 414 3.22 -11.84 17.58
CA SER A 414 2.49 -12.76 18.48
C SER A 414 3.33 -13.21 19.68
N THR A 415 4.66 -13.15 19.56
CA THR A 415 5.60 -13.72 20.54
C THR A 415 5.93 -12.73 21.67
N THR A 416 5.87 -11.43 21.38
CA THR A 416 6.30 -10.40 22.33
C THR A 416 5.21 -10.02 23.32
N GLN A 417 5.53 -10.00 24.61
CA GLN A 417 4.60 -9.60 25.68
C GLN A 417 4.70 -8.12 26.07
N LEU A 418 5.76 -7.43 25.64
CA LEU A 418 5.98 -6.01 25.95
C LEU A 418 5.15 -5.09 25.04
N ASP A 419 4.33 -4.23 25.66
CA ASP A 419 3.46 -3.28 24.94
C ASP A 419 4.26 -2.21 24.17
N SER A 420 5.46 -1.85 24.63
CA SER A 420 6.34 -0.90 23.92
C SER A 420 6.77 -1.46 22.56
N ILE A 421 7.23 -2.71 22.53
CA ILE A 421 7.64 -3.39 21.29
C ILE A 421 6.44 -3.59 20.37
N LYS A 422 5.27 -3.99 20.90
CA LYS A 422 4.05 -4.11 20.08
C LYS A 422 3.73 -2.80 19.37
N ARG A 423 3.79 -1.66 20.07
CA ARG A 423 3.58 -0.35 19.47
C ARG A 423 4.57 -0.08 18.33
N ILE A 424 5.86 -0.35 18.55
CA ILE A 424 6.90 -0.20 17.53
C ILE A 424 6.60 -1.09 16.31
N LEU A 425 6.21 -2.35 16.51
CA LEU A 425 5.86 -3.28 15.44
C LEU A 425 4.62 -2.83 14.66
N THR A 426 3.60 -2.28 15.32
CA THR A 426 2.40 -1.73 14.67
C THR A 426 2.77 -0.53 13.80
N GLU A 427 3.57 0.41 14.32
CA GLU A 427 4.07 1.56 13.55
C GLU A 427 4.95 1.13 12.37
N LYS A 428 5.76 0.07 12.55
CA LYS A 428 6.56 -0.54 11.49
C LYS A 428 5.68 -1.19 10.43
N SER A 429 4.61 -1.88 10.82
CA SER A 429 3.65 -2.52 9.92
C SER A 429 2.93 -1.48 9.07
N ALA A 430 2.42 -0.41 9.68
CA ALA A 430 1.76 0.69 8.97
C ALA A 430 2.68 1.29 7.89
N ARG A 431 3.94 1.58 8.26
CA ARG A 431 4.94 2.10 7.32
C ARG A 431 5.34 1.11 6.25
N ASN A 432 5.40 -0.19 6.57
CA ASN A 432 5.64 -1.21 5.56
C ASN A 432 4.49 -1.29 4.55
N GLY A 433 3.26 -0.98 4.99
CA GLY A 433 2.10 -0.77 4.14
C GLY A 433 2.25 0.42 3.20
N ASP A 434 2.79 1.55 3.66
CA ASP A 434 3.06 2.71 2.80
C ASP A 434 4.18 2.42 1.79
N ARG A 435 5.28 1.78 2.22
CA ARG A 435 6.34 1.30 1.33
C ARG A 435 5.80 0.40 0.22
N LEU A 436 4.83 -0.45 0.54
CA LEU A 436 4.18 -1.32 -0.44
C LEU A 436 3.41 -0.52 -1.51
N LYS A 437 2.74 0.58 -1.12
CA LYS A 437 2.07 1.48 -2.08
C LYS A 437 3.08 2.20 -2.97
N ASP A 438 4.22 2.63 -2.41
CA ASP A 438 5.30 3.25 -3.19
C ASP A 438 5.92 2.26 -4.18
N LEU A 439 6.11 1.01 -3.76
CA LEU A 439 6.55 -0.10 -4.62
C LEU A 439 5.54 -0.38 -5.74
N GLU A 440 4.25 -0.40 -5.46
CA GLU A 440 3.20 -0.54 -6.47
C GLU A 440 3.26 0.57 -7.52
N LEU A 441 3.41 1.82 -7.08
CA LEU A 441 3.52 2.97 -7.98
C LEU A 441 4.78 2.89 -8.85
N THR A 442 5.90 2.48 -8.25
CA THR A 442 7.19 2.31 -8.93
C THR A 442 7.09 1.21 -9.99
N VAL A 443 6.57 0.03 -9.64
CA VAL A 443 6.36 -1.08 -10.58
C VAL A 443 5.41 -0.68 -11.71
N LYS A 444 4.32 0.02 -11.40
CA LYS A 444 3.39 0.54 -12.42
C LYS A 444 4.09 1.49 -13.40
N THR A 445 4.92 2.39 -12.87
CA THR A 445 5.67 3.36 -13.69
C THR A 445 6.70 2.65 -14.58
N HIS A 446 7.41 1.67 -14.03
CA HIS A 446 8.42 0.90 -14.76
C HIS A 446 7.81 0.04 -15.85
N LEU A 447 6.67 -0.61 -15.59
CA LEU A 447 5.92 -1.34 -16.62
C LEU A 447 5.34 -0.42 -17.71
N GLY A 448 4.96 0.82 -17.36
CA GLY A 448 4.54 1.82 -18.35
C GLY A 448 5.67 2.25 -19.29
N LYS A 449 6.92 2.20 -18.82
CA LYS A 449 8.15 2.51 -19.58
C LYS A 449 8.86 1.28 -20.12
N ALA A 450 8.32 0.08 -19.89
CA ALA A 450 8.95 -1.17 -20.29
C ALA A 450 9.01 -1.29 -21.81
N ARG A 451 10.08 -1.92 -22.31
CA ARG A 451 10.22 -2.27 -23.72
C ARG A 451 9.52 -3.59 -23.99
N LEU A 452 8.77 -3.64 -25.07
CA LEU A 452 7.90 -4.77 -25.42
C LEU A 452 8.42 -5.44 -26.68
N PHE A 453 8.61 -6.75 -26.65
CA PHE A 453 9.09 -7.50 -27.81
C PHE A 453 8.17 -8.67 -28.13
N LEU A 454 7.92 -8.90 -29.41
CA LEU A 454 7.25 -10.09 -29.95
C LEU A 454 8.13 -10.78 -30.98
N SER A 455 8.55 -12.01 -30.64
CA SER A 455 9.42 -12.90 -31.43
C SER A 455 10.52 -12.15 -32.20
N GLY A 456 11.31 -11.36 -31.47
CA GLY A 456 12.48 -10.64 -31.98
C GLY A 456 12.21 -9.24 -32.57
N THR A 457 10.97 -8.75 -32.52
CA THR A 457 10.64 -7.37 -32.96
C THR A 457 10.13 -6.53 -31.81
N GLU A 458 10.62 -5.30 -31.69
CA GLU A 458 10.14 -4.33 -30.70
C GLU A 458 8.79 -3.74 -31.13
N ILE A 459 7.87 -3.61 -30.17
CA ILE A 459 6.57 -3.00 -30.34
C ILE A 459 6.57 -1.67 -29.65
N ASP A 460 6.44 -0.61 -30.45
CA ASP A 460 6.16 0.70 -29.91
C ASP A 460 4.68 0.81 -29.55
N SER A 461 4.40 1.32 -28.37
CA SER A 461 3.05 1.54 -27.87
C SER A 461 2.98 2.91 -27.25
N GLN A 462 2.10 3.75 -27.82
CA GLN A 462 1.86 5.13 -27.41
C GLN A 462 1.05 5.24 -26.10
N ALA A 463 0.77 4.12 -25.42
CA ALA A 463 0.04 4.11 -24.16
C ALA A 463 1.00 4.31 -22.97
N GLU A 464 0.71 5.28 -22.11
CA GLU A 464 1.48 5.53 -20.89
C GLU A 464 1.11 4.57 -19.74
N ASP A 465 -0.13 4.09 -19.71
CA ASP A 465 -0.59 3.16 -18.67
C ASP A 465 -0.14 1.72 -18.95
N ALA A 466 0.54 1.12 -17.96
CA ALA A 466 1.14 -0.21 -18.05
C ALA A 466 0.15 -1.30 -18.50
N GLN A 467 -1.08 -1.29 -17.97
CA GLN A 467 -2.07 -2.31 -18.28
C GLN A 467 -2.48 -2.22 -19.76
N ASN A 468 -2.87 -1.03 -20.21
CA ASN A 468 -3.27 -0.82 -21.60
C ASN A 468 -2.12 -1.10 -22.59
N ARG A 469 -0.89 -0.72 -22.23
CA ARG A 469 0.30 -0.95 -23.05
C ARG A 469 0.54 -2.45 -23.30
N ILE A 470 0.49 -3.24 -22.23
CA ILE A 470 0.65 -4.70 -22.28
C ILE A 470 -0.55 -5.35 -22.98
N SER A 471 -1.78 -4.93 -22.69
CA SER A 471 -2.99 -5.46 -23.34
C SER A 471 -2.97 -5.25 -24.85
N ARG A 472 -2.53 -4.08 -25.34
CA ARG A 472 -2.37 -3.80 -26.78
C ARG A 472 -1.30 -4.68 -27.44
N ALA A 473 -0.13 -4.81 -26.80
CA ALA A 473 0.90 -5.70 -27.31
C ALA A 473 0.45 -7.17 -27.29
N PHE A 474 -0.37 -7.56 -26.32
CA PHE A 474 -0.96 -8.89 -26.26
C PHE A 474 -1.99 -9.14 -27.39
N GLN A 475 -2.70 -8.12 -27.89
CA GLN A 475 -3.52 -8.26 -29.10
C GLN A 475 -2.67 -8.77 -30.28
N ASN A 476 -1.50 -8.15 -30.49
CA ASN A 476 -0.58 -8.54 -31.55
C ASN A 476 -0.04 -9.97 -31.36
N LEU A 477 0.14 -10.40 -30.10
CA LEU A 477 0.52 -11.78 -29.78
C LEU A 477 -0.58 -12.76 -30.22
N ILE A 478 -1.85 -12.48 -29.88
CA ILE A 478 -3.01 -13.32 -30.26
C ILE A 478 -3.09 -13.44 -31.78
N SER A 479 -3.06 -12.32 -32.51
CA SER A 479 -3.18 -12.33 -33.97
C SER A 479 -2.04 -13.09 -34.67
N ARG A 480 -0.87 -13.17 -34.03
CA ARG A 480 0.31 -13.86 -34.57
C ARG A 480 0.32 -15.36 -34.27
N ILE A 481 -0.04 -15.76 -33.05
CA ILE A 481 -0.08 -17.18 -32.64
C ILE A 481 -1.30 -17.88 -33.24
N TYR A 482 -2.40 -17.15 -33.42
CA TYR A 482 -3.64 -17.66 -34.00
C TYR A 482 -3.97 -16.97 -35.33
N PRO A 483 -3.17 -17.17 -36.40
CA PRO A 483 -3.42 -16.53 -37.69
C PRO A 483 -4.77 -16.94 -38.29
N ASN A 484 -5.27 -18.13 -37.97
CA ASN A 484 -6.54 -18.66 -38.48
C ASN A 484 -7.77 -18.15 -37.69
N LEU A 485 -7.59 -17.24 -36.72
CA LEU A 485 -8.73 -16.51 -36.13
C LEU A 485 -9.49 -15.69 -37.19
N ARG A 486 -8.78 -15.22 -38.22
CA ARG A 486 -9.34 -14.44 -39.32
C ARG A 486 -10.44 -15.20 -40.08
N MET A 487 -10.41 -16.53 -40.06
CA MET A 487 -11.43 -17.39 -40.67
C MET A 487 -12.83 -17.19 -40.07
N LEU A 488 -12.91 -16.68 -38.83
CA LEU A 488 -14.19 -16.37 -38.16
C LEU A 488 -14.80 -15.03 -38.60
N GLN A 489 -14.09 -14.26 -39.44
CA GLN A 489 -14.55 -12.99 -40.04
C GLN A 489 -15.06 -11.94 -39.05
N GLY A 490 -14.59 -11.95 -37.79
CA GLY A 490 -15.00 -10.99 -36.76
C GLY A 490 -16.46 -11.15 -36.28
N ILE A 491 -17.10 -12.28 -36.59
CA ILE A 491 -18.46 -12.56 -36.12
C ILE A 491 -18.40 -13.02 -34.66
N ASN A 492 -19.12 -12.32 -33.78
CA ASN A 492 -19.30 -12.74 -32.40
C ASN A 492 -20.35 -13.85 -32.31
N TRP A 493 -19.89 -15.09 -32.49
CA TRP A 493 -20.63 -16.30 -32.17
C TRP A 493 -20.90 -16.39 -30.68
N SER A 494 -22.12 -16.72 -30.29
CA SER A 494 -22.48 -17.03 -28.91
C SER A 494 -23.35 -18.28 -28.83
N GLU A 495 -23.29 -19.00 -27.72
CA GLU A 495 -24.12 -20.20 -27.49
C GLU A 495 -25.62 -19.89 -27.55
N SER A 496 -26.02 -18.65 -27.28
CA SER A 496 -27.42 -18.21 -27.40
C SER A 496 -27.92 -18.28 -28.85
N GLN A 497 -27.04 -18.03 -29.84
CA GLN A 497 -27.38 -18.11 -31.27
C GLN A 497 -27.53 -19.55 -31.75
N LEU A 498 -27.14 -20.55 -30.96
CA LEU A 498 -27.21 -21.97 -31.34
C LEU A 498 -28.64 -22.40 -31.69
N SER A 499 -29.61 -21.98 -30.86
CA SER A 499 -31.01 -22.32 -31.06
C SER A 499 -31.55 -21.64 -32.31
N ASP A 500 -31.24 -20.34 -32.48
CA ASP A 500 -31.64 -19.57 -33.66
C ASP A 500 -31.09 -20.17 -34.97
N ILE A 501 -29.81 -20.59 -34.97
CA ILE A 501 -29.17 -21.21 -36.14
C ILE A 501 -29.87 -22.53 -36.52
N LEU A 502 -30.21 -23.36 -35.53
CA LEU A 502 -30.86 -24.65 -35.78
C LEU A 502 -32.35 -24.47 -36.18
N HIS A 503 -33.06 -23.51 -35.59
CA HIS A 503 -34.45 -23.20 -35.91
C HIS A 503 -34.62 -22.53 -37.27
N GLN A 504 -33.77 -21.55 -37.63
CA GLN A 504 -33.82 -20.89 -38.94
C GLN A 504 -33.62 -21.87 -40.10
N TYR A 505 -32.84 -22.93 -39.89
CA TYR A 505 -32.69 -24.00 -40.88
C TYR A 505 -33.90 -24.93 -40.91
N ARG A 506 -34.50 -25.23 -39.75
CA ARG A 506 -35.72 -26.05 -39.64
C ARG A 506 -36.92 -25.42 -40.35
N ASP A 507 -37.02 -24.09 -40.29
CA ASP A 507 -38.10 -23.31 -40.92
C ASP A 507 -37.84 -23.03 -42.42
N GLY A 508 -36.75 -23.54 -42.99
CA GLY A 508 -36.43 -23.38 -44.41
C GLY A 508 -36.06 -21.95 -44.83
N LEU A 509 -35.77 -21.06 -43.87
CA LEU A 509 -35.42 -19.66 -44.12
C LEU A 509 -33.98 -19.48 -44.63
N ILE A 510 -33.12 -20.49 -44.46
CA ILE A 510 -31.78 -20.55 -45.04
C ILE A 510 -31.81 -21.51 -46.25
N ILE A 511 -32.45 -21.08 -47.34
CA ILE A 511 -32.24 -21.69 -48.66
C ILE A 511 -30.89 -21.20 -49.15
N GLY A 512 -29.92 -22.11 -49.26
CA GLY A 512 -28.56 -21.80 -49.66
C GLY A 512 -28.48 -21.21 -51.06
N GLU A 513 -28.11 -19.94 -51.14
CA GLU A 513 -27.54 -19.33 -52.36
C GLU A 513 -26.03 -19.00 -52.21
N GLU A 514 -25.36 -19.46 -51.14
CA GLU A 514 -23.89 -19.49 -51.15
C GLU A 514 -23.41 -20.82 -51.72
N THR A 515 -22.94 -20.80 -52.96
CA THR A 515 -22.41 -21.97 -53.69
C THR A 515 -21.13 -22.54 -53.04
N SER A 516 -20.56 -21.84 -52.05
CA SER A 516 -19.33 -22.21 -51.34
C SER A 516 -19.49 -22.13 -49.82
N LEU A 517 -18.98 -23.13 -49.10
CA LEU A 517 -18.88 -23.11 -47.64
C LEU A 517 -17.89 -22.02 -47.18
N PRO A 518 -18.17 -21.27 -46.10
CA PRO A 518 -17.18 -20.40 -45.47
C PRO A 518 -15.92 -21.16 -45.06
N GLU A 519 -14.77 -20.48 -45.06
CA GLU A 519 -13.45 -21.09 -44.81
C GLU A 519 -13.40 -21.91 -43.50
N ALA A 520 -13.99 -21.37 -42.42
CA ALA A 520 -14.04 -22.05 -41.13
C ALA A 520 -14.90 -23.34 -41.12
N GLU A 521 -16.02 -23.34 -41.87
CA GLU A 521 -16.87 -24.52 -42.04
C GLU A 521 -16.18 -25.58 -42.91
N GLN A 522 -15.52 -25.14 -43.98
CA GLN A 522 -14.82 -26.01 -44.93
C GLN A 522 -13.62 -26.72 -44.27
N GLU A 523 -12.87 -26.01 -43.42
CA GLU A 523 -11.75 -26.56 -42.65
C GLU A 523 -12.23 -27.58 -41.60
N THR A 524 -13.30 -27.25 -40.86
CA THR A 524 -13.90 -28.15 -39.86
C THR A 524 -14.41 -29.44 -40.52
N LEU A 525 -15.09 -29.32 -41.66
CA LEU A 525 -15.56 -30.47 -42.42
C LEU A 525 -14.40 -31.31 -42.98
N SER A 526 -13.34 -30.68 -43.46
CA SER A 526 -12.16 -31.36 -43.98
C SER A 526 -11.44 -32.17 -42.90
N PHE A 527 -11.34 -31.62 -41.68
CA PHE A 527 -10.81 -32.34 -40.52
C PHE A 527 -11.63 -33.59 -40.18
N ILE A 528 -12.96 -33.47 -40.13
CA ILE A 528 -13.86 -34.60 -39.85
C ILE A 528 -13.74 -35.68 -40.94
N LYS A 529 -13.74 -35.29 -42.22
CA LYS A 529 -13.58 -36.22 -43.35
C LYS A 529 -12.24 -36.94 -43.33
N MET A 530 -11.15 -36.22 -43.07
CA MET A 530 -9.80 -36.78 -42.99
C MET A 530 -9.68 -37.80 -41.86
N ASN A 531 -10.23 -37.50 -40.68
CA ASN A 531 -10.23 -38.48 -39.59
C ASN A 531 -11.04 -39.73 -39.93
N LYS A 532 -12.21 -39.56 -40.58
CA LYS A 532 -13.03 -40.69 -41.03
C LYS A 532 -12.31 -41.57 -42.05
N SER A 533 -11.62 -40.98 -43.04
CA SER A 533 -10.83 -41.75 -44.01
C SER A 533 -9.67 -42.49 -43.37
N ASN A 534 -9.14 -41.98 -42.26
CA ASN A 534 -8.09 -42.61 -41.47
C ASN A 534 -8.63 -43.59 -40.40
N GLY A 535 -9.94 -43.82 -40.34
CA GLY A 535 -10.56 -44.71 -39.35
C GLY A 535 -10.61 -44.17 -37.91
N ILE A 536 -10.34 -42.88 -37.71
CA ILE A 536 -10.34 -42.20 -36.41
C ILE A 536 -11.74 -41.68 -36.10
N ARG A 537 -12.29 -42.06 -34.94
CA ARG A 537 -13.55 -41.51 -34.44
C ARG A 537 -13.36 -40.06 -34.00
N THR A 538 -14.10 -39.13 -34.61
CA THR A 538 -14.03 -37.70 -34.26
C THR A 538 -15.16 -37.36 -33.30
N SER A 539 -14.85 -36.94 -32.08
CA SER A 539 -15.85 -36.44 -31.13
C SER A 539 -15.93 -34.91 -31.16
N ILE A 540 -17.00 -34.33 -30.62
CA ILE A 540 -17.11 -32.86 -30.45
C ILE A 540 -15.92 -32.35 -29.63
N LYS A 541 -15.53 -33.07 -28.58
CA LYS A 541 -14.34 -32.74 -27.78
C LYS A 541 -13.07 -32.69 -28.62
N ALA A 542 -12.87 -33.65 -29.53
CA ALA A 542 -11.69 -33.68 -30.40
C ALA A 542 -11.65 -32.49 -31.37
N VAL A 543 -12.81 -32.08 -31.89
CA VAL A 543 -12.91 -30.85 -32.71
C VAL A 543 -12.58 -29.62 -31.87
N ASN A 544 -13.16 -29.51 -30.68
CA ASN A 544 -12.88 -28.40 -29.77
C ASN A 544 -11.39 -28.31 -29.41
N ASP A 545 -10.76 -29.42 -29.06
CA ASP A 545 -9.33 -29.47 -28.70
C ASP A 545 -8.41 -29.14 -29.89
N LYS A 546 -8.83 -29.42 -31.13
CA LYS A 546 -8.07 -29.10 -32.35
C LYS A 546 -8.15 -27.62 -32.71
N PHE A 547 -9.35 -27.05 -32.72
CA PHE A 547 -9.60 -25.68 -33.18
C PHE A 547 -9.40 -24.62 -32.08
N SER A 548 -9.32 -25.01 -30.80
CA SER A 548 -8.96 -24.10 -29.71
C SER A 548 -7.45 -23.84 -29.60
N LYS A 549 -6.60 -24.66 -30.22
CA LYS A 549 -5.13 -24.55 -30.18
C LYS A 549 -4.56 -23.87 -31.42
N LYS A 550 -3.28 -23.53 -31.41
CA LYS A 550 -2.55 -23.04 -32.59
C LYS A 550 -2.67 -23.98 -33.80
N PRO A 551 -2.87 -23.45 -35.01
CA PRO A 551 -2.90 -22.02 -35.38
C PRO A 551 -4.30 -21.36 -35.34
N TYR A 552 -5.33 -22.00 -34.79
CA TYR A 552 -6.73 -21.54 -34.86
C TYR A 552 -7.14 -20.64 -33.72
N GLY A 553 -6.94 -21.06 -32.46
CA GLY A 553 -7.32 -20.27 -31.28
C GLY A 553 -8.80 -19.93 -31.17
N TRP A 554 -9.67 -20.70 -31.81
CA TRP A 554 -11.12 -20.45 -31.81
C TRP A 554 -11.70 -20.71 -30.43
N TYR A 555 -12.60 -19.82 -30.00
CA TYR A 555 -13.31 -19.97 -28.75
C TYR A 555 -14.49 -20.94 -28.90
N TYR A 556 -14.89 -21.54 -27.79
CA TYR A 556 -15.89 -22.62 -27.75
C TYR A 556 -17.20 -22.27 -28.50
N GLY A 557 -17.74 -21.07 -28.27
CA GLY A 557 -18.96 -20.60 -28.93
C GLY A 557 -18.87 -20.62 -30.46
N ALA A 558 -17.74 -20.17 -31.03
CA ALA A 558 -17.53 -20.22 -32.48
C ALA A 558 -17.49 -21.66 -33.00
N ILE A 559 -16.75 -22.55 -32.33
CA ILE A 559 -16.61 -23.96 -32.75
C ILE A 559 -17.97 -24.65 -32.77
N ILE A 560 -18.78 -24.47 -31.72
CA ILE A 560 -20.10 -25.10 -31.62
C ILE A 560 -21.09 -24.50 -32.62
N CYS A 561 -21.09 -23.18 -32.84
CA CYS A 561 -21.94 -22.57 -33.86
C CYS A 561 -21.58 -23.03 -35.29
N ILE A 562 -20.30 -23.17 -35.60
CA ILE A 562 -19.82 -23.69 -36.89
C ILE A 562 -20.25 -25.15 -37.06
N LEU A 563 -20.08 -25.98 -36.03
CA LEU A 563 -20.56 -27.36 -36.04
C LEU A 563 -22.08 -27.44 -36.23
N ALA A 564 -22.84 -26.58 -35.55
CA ALA A 564 -24.29 -26.52 -35.69
C ALA A 564 -24.72 -26.15 -37.12
N LYS A 565 -24.04 -25.18 -37.76
CA LYS A 565 -24.27 -24.84 -39.17
C LYS A 565 -23.96 -26.01 -40.11
N LEU A 566 -22.88 -26.74 -39.87
CA LEU A 566 -22.52 -27.93 -40.65
C LEU A 566 -23.55 -29.06 -40.51
N CYS A 567 -24.07 -29.26 -39.29
CA CYS A 567 -25.13 -30.25 -39.02
C CYS A 567 -26.45 -29.82 -39.67
N ALA A 568 -26.81 -28.54 -39.56
CA ALA A 568 -27.98 -27.95 -40.20
C ALA A 568 -27.91 -28.16 -41.71
N ARG A 569 -26.79 -27.80 -42.36
CA ARG A 569 -26.52 -28.00 -43.79
C ARG A 569 -26.41 -29.47 -44.23
N GLY A 570 -26.64 -30.43 -43.32
CA GLY A 570 -26.59 -31.87 -43.59
C GLY A 570 -25.21 -32.37 -44.01
N LYS A 571 -24.13 -31.64 -43.69
CA LYS A 571 -22.74 -32.00 -44.05
C LYS A 571 -22.04 -32.85 -42.99
N VAL A 572 -22.59 -32.92 -41.78
CA VAL A 572 -22.09 -33.71 -40.66
C VAL A 572 -23.28 -34.34 -39.93
N ASP A 573 -23.22 -35.64 -39.70
CA ASP A 573 -24.16 -36.39 -38.87
C ASP A 573 -23.59 -36.59 -37.46
N VAL A 574 -24.42 -36.33 -36.46
CA VAL A 574 -24.05 -36.43 -35.05
C VAL A 574 -24.65 -37.69 -34.46
N HIS A 575 -23.82 -38.51 -33.83
CA HIS A 575 -24.20 -39.79 -33.25
C HIS A 575 -23.95 -39.79 -31.74
N ALA A 576 -24.89 -40.35 -30.97
CA ALA A 576 -24.68 -40.73 -29.58
C ALA A 576 -25.23 -42.14 -29.34
N ASP A 577 -24.45 -42.98 -28.64
CA ASP A 577 -24.80 -44.37 -28.35
C ASP A 577 -25.22 -45.20 -29.59
N GLY A 578 -24.67 -44.86 -30.76
CA GLY A 578 -24.96 -45.51 -32.04
C GLY A 578 -26.16 -44.97 -32.81
N ASN A 579 -26.93 -44.02 -32.25
CA ASN A 579 -28.09 -43.42 -32.90
C ASN A 579 -27.77 -42.02 -33.46
N ILE A 580 -28.30 -41.72 -34.65
CA ILE A 580 -28.25 -40.36 -35.22
C ILE A 580 -29.13 -39.43 -34.38
N LEU A 581 -28.57 -38.30 -33.97
CA LEU A 581 -29.28 -37.27 -33.23
C LEU A 581 -29.86 -36.21 -34.17
N GLU A 582 -31.12 -35.90 -33.99
CA GLU A 582 -31.85 -34.93 -34.80
C GLU A 582 -32.62 -33.92 -33.91
N ASN A 583 -32.85 -32.72 -34.44
CA ASN A 583 -33.67 -31.66 -33.84
C ASN A 583 -33.28 -31.38 -32.38
N ASP A 584 -34.23 -31.43 -31.45
CA ASP A 584 -34.04 -31.07 -30.04
C ASP A 584 -32.97 -31.94 -29.35
N LYS A 585 -32.80 -33.20 -29.77
CA LYS A 585 -31.75 -34.09 -29.24
C LYS A 585 -30.35 -33.67 -29.72
N LEU A 586 -30.26 -33.13 -30.95
CA LEU A 586 -29.02 -32.56 -31.48
C LEU A 586 -28.64 -31.29 -30.72
N GLU A 587 -29.60 -30.39 -30.50
CA GLU A 587 -29.35 -29.15 -29.73
C GLU A 587 -28.90 -29.48 -28.29
N GLN A 588 -29.57 -30.43 -27.63
CA GLN A 588 -29.18 -30.89 -26.29
C GLN A 588 -27.77 -31.49 -26.26
N ALA A 589 -27.39 -32.26 -27.27
CA ALA A 589 -26.06 -32.86 -27.36
C ALA A 589 -24.96 -31.82 -27.62
N LEU A 590 -25.23 -30.80 -28.45
CA LEU A 590 -24.30 -29.70 -28.70
C LEU A 590 -24.13 -28.80 -27.47
N ARG A 591 -25.17 -28.61 -26.64
CA ARG A 591 -25.08 -27.83 -25.39
C ARG A 591 -24.43 -28.57 -24.23
N ASN A 592 -24.55 -29.90 -24.17
CA ASN A 592 -24.07 -30.66 -23.02
C ASN A 592 -22.56 -30.98 -23.10
N THR A 593 -21.74 -30.05 -22.60
CA THR A 593 -20.26 -30.17 -22.57
C THR A 593 -19.74 -31.46 -21.92
N LEU A 594 -20.44 -32.02 -20.93
CA LEU A 594 -20.02 -33.25 -20.25
C LEU A 594 -20.09 -34.47 -21.17
N ASN A 595 -21.01 -34.48 -22.12
CA ASN A 595 -21.22 -35.60 -23.04
C ASN A 595 -20.47 -35.44 -24.37
N HIS A 596 -19.78 -34.33 -24.61
CA HIS A 596 -19.05 -34.06 -25.87
C HIS A 596 -17.97 -35.09 -26.22
N GLY A 597 -17.47 -35.84 -25.23
CA GLY A 597 -16.53 -36.95 -25.45
C GLY A 597 -17.19 -38.18 -26.10
N ASN A 598 -18.49 -38.39 -25.86
CA ASN A 598 -19.24 -39.57 -26.32
C ASN A 598 -20.05 -39.28 -27.59
N VAL A 599 -20.18 -38.01 -27.97
CA VAL A 599 -20.88 -37.59 -29.18
C VAL A 599 -19.91 -37.61 -30.37
N ILE A 600 -20.19 -38.48 -31.34
CA ILE A 600 -19.35 -38.75 -32.51
C ILE A 600 -19.88 -37.98 -33.73
N LEU A 601 -18.98 -37.36 -34.48
CA LEU A 601 -19.25 -36.63 -35.71
C LEU A 601 -18.76 -37.45 -36.89
N ASP A 602 -19.66 -37.75 -37.81
CA ASP A 602 -19.35 -38.47 -39.05
C ASP A 602 -19.79 -37.65 -40.26
N PRO A 603 -19.02 -37.63 -41.37
CA PRO A 603 -19.55 -37.11 -42.62
C PRO A 603 -20.69 -38.03 -43.11
N PRO A 604 -21.75 -37.48 -43.73
CA PRO A 604 -22.83 -38.29 -44.27
C PRO A 604 -22.29 -39.24 -45.35
N PRO A 605 -22.93 -40.40 -45.57
CA PRO A 605 -22.55 -41.30 -46.65
C PRO A 605 -22.63 -40.57 -48.00
N ASP A 606 -21.59 -40.70 -48.82
CA ASP A 606 -21.59 -40.15 -50.17
C ASP A 606 -22.50 -41.01 -51.05
N ILE A 607 -23.75 -40.56 -51.23
CA ILE A 607 -24.74 -41.25 -52.05
C ILE A 607 -24.51 -40.82 -53.50
N PRO A 608 -24.13 -41.74 -54.41
CA PRO A 608 -23.88 -41.41 -55.81
C PRO A 608 -25.11 -40.77 -56.45
N ARG A 609 -24.92 -39.72 -57.26
CA ARG A 609 -26.02 -39.01 -57.95
C ARG A 609 -26.97 -39.93 -58.71
N PHE A 610 -26.46 -41.02 -59.29
CA PHE A 610 -27.30 -41.99 -60.00
C PHE A 610 -28.30 -42.70 -59.07
N GLN A 611 -27.97 -42.92 -57.80
CA GLN A 611 -28.88 -43.52 -56.82
C GLN A 611 -29.98 -42.54 -56.43
N VAL A 612 -29.64 -41.25 -56.29
CA VAL A 612 -30.62 -40.18 -56.01
C VAL A 612 -31.61 -40.07 -57.17
N VAL A 613 -31.13 -40.08 -58.43
CA VAL A 613 -32.00 -40.05 -59.61
C VAL A 613 -32.92 -41.27 -59.65
N LYS A 614 -32.38 -42.49 -59.47
CA LYS A 614 -33.19 -43.71 -59.40
C LYS A 614 -34.25 -43.68 -58.30
N ALA A 615 -33.92 -43.13 -57.13
CA ALA A 615 -34.86 -43.01 -56.03
C ALA A 615 -35.99 -42.00 -56.35
N LYS A 616 -35.69 -40.91 -57.06
CA LYS A 616 -36.71 -39.96 -57.53
C LYS A 616 -37.63 -40.57 -58.58
N ASP A 617 -37.04 -41.28 -59.55
CA ASP A 617 -37.81 -41.96 -60.60
C ASP A 617 -38.76 -42.99 -59.96
N PHE A 618 -38.26 -43.79 -59.01
CA PHE A 618 -39.08 -44.74 -58.27
C PHE A 618 -40.19 -44.06 -57.43
N TYR A 619 -39.89 -42.95 -56.74
CA TYR A 619 -40.90 -42.20 -55.99
C TYR A 619 -42.01 -41.67 -56.92
N ALA A 620 -41.62 -41.10 -58.07
CA ALA A 620 -42.55 -40.57 -59.05
C ALA A 620 -43.41 -41.67 -59.69
N ASP A 621 -42.81 -42.82 -60.00
CA ASP A 621 -43.52 -43.96 -60.59
C ASP A 621 -44.49 -44.61 -59.59
N TYR A 622 -44.07 -44.79 -58.33
CA TYR A 622 -44.84 -45.52 -57.32
C TYR A 622 -45.97 -44.68 -56.70
N PHE A 623 -45.73 -43.39 -56.44
CA PHE A 623 -46.72 -42.49 -55.82
C PHE A 623 -47.43 -41.58 -56.85
N HIS A 624 -47.07 -41.67 -58.13
CA HIS A 624 -47.62 -40.85 -59.23
C HIS A 624 -47.46 -39.34 -59.03
N VAL A 625 -46.50 -38.90 -58.20
CA VAL A 625 -46.22 -37.49 -57.90
C VAL A 625 -44.70 -37.31 -57.81
N PRO A 626 -44.11 -36.25 -58.42
CA PRO A 626 -42.69 -36.00 -58.30
C PRO A 626 -42.30 -35.62 -56.86
N PRO A 627 -41.12 -36.04 -56.36
CA PRO A 627 -40.65 -35.65 -55.05
C PRO A 627 -40.25 -34.17 -55.01
N ILE A 628 -40.48 -33.52 -53.87
CA ILE A 628 -40.14 -32.11 -53.63
C ILE A 628 -38.66 -31.98 -53.26
N ALA A 629 -38.13 -32.95 -52.53
CA ALA A 629 -36.76 -32.92 -52.03
C ALA A 629 -35.72 -33.28 -53.12
N ASN A 630 -34.67 -32.46 -53.21
CA ASN A 630 -33.57 -32.67 -54.15
C ASN A 630 -32.34 -33.36 -53.56
N GLU A 631 -32.16 -33.30 -52.24
CA GLU A 631 -31.03 -33.91 -51.53
C GLU A 631 -31.36 -35.34 -51.07
N ALA A 632 -30.37 -36.24 -51.08
CA ALA A 632 -30.58 -37.67 -50.83
C ALA A 632 -31.25 -37.98 -49.47
N LYS A 633 -30.86 -37.28 -48.41
CA LYS A 633 -31.42 -37.47 -47.06
C LYS A 633 -32.85 -36.95 -46.94
N ALA A 634 -33.13 -35.79 -47.55
CA ALA A 634 -34.47 -35.21 -47.58
C ALA A 634 -35.43 -36.03 -48.45
N LEU A 635 -34.96 -36.53 -49.60
CA LEU A 635 -35.72 -37.44 -50.46
C LEU A 635 -36.04 -38.76 -49.75
N GLY A 636 -35.09 -39.32 -49.00
CA GLY A 636 -35.32 -40.52 -48.20
C GLY A 636 -36.39 -40.33 -47.13
N ARG A 637 -36.41 -39.18 -46.44
CA ARG A 637 -37.46 -38.85 -45.46
C ARG A 637 -38.81 -38.63 -46.12
N GLU A 638 -38.87 -37.86 -47.20
CA GLU A 638 -40.11 -37.63 -47.95
C GLU A 638 -40.72 -38.96 -48.43
N MET A 639 -39.87 -39.88 -48.90
CA MET A 639 -40.27 -41.22 -49.28
C MET A 639 -40.79 -42.05 -48.10
N ALA A 640 -40.10 -42.03 -46.96
CA ALA A 640 -40.53 -42.74 -45.75
C ALA A 640 -41.88 -42.21 -45.23
N ASP A 641 -42.05 -40.88 -45.13
CA ASP A 641 -43.28 -40.24 -44.67
C ASP A 641 -44.47 -40.60 -45.58
N ARG A 642 -44.23 -40.67 -46.90
CA ARG A 642 -45.24 -41.11 -47.87
C ARG A 642 -45.58 -42.59 -47.75
N PHE A 643 -44.60 -43.46 -47.54
CA PHE A 643 -44.88 -44.87 -47.29
C PHE A 643 -45.66 -45.08 -45.99
N ASP A 644 -45.35 -44.33 -44.93
CA ASP A 644 -46.09 -44.39 -43.66
C ASP A 644 -47.52 -43.86 -43.81
N ALA A 645 -47.71 -42.78 -44.57
CA ALA A 645 -49.04 -42.30 -44.91
C ALA A 645 -49.84 -43.34 -45.71
N PHE A 646 -49.22 -43.93 -46.73
CA PHE A 646 -49.83 -44.98 -47.54
C PHE A 646 -50.18 -46.22 -46.70
N HIS A 647 -49.30 -46.63 -45.77
CA HIS A 647 -49.55 -47.74 -44.87
C HIS A 647 -50.74 -47.46 -43.94
N ARG A 648 -50.85 -46.24 -43.40
CA ARG A 648 -52.01 -45.82 -42.59
C ARG A 648 -53.31 -45.82 -43.40
N ASP A 649 -53.28 -45.31 -44.63
CA ASP A 649 -54.45 -45.29 -45.52
C ASP A 649 -54.90 -46.72 -45.88
N LEU A 650 -53.94 -47.62 -46.10
CA LEU A 650 -54.20 -49.03 -46.37
C LEU A 650 -54.82 -49.75 -45.16
N ASP A 651 -54.25 -49.53 -43.97
CA ASP A 651 -54.78 -50.07 -42.71
C ASP A 651 -56.19 -49.56 -42.41
N GLU A 652 -56.48 -48.29 -42.72
CA GLU A 652 -57.83 -47.71 -42.56
C GLU A 652 -58.82 -48.28 -43.59
N ALA A 653 -58.37 -48.53 -44.82
CA ALA A 653 -59.19 -49.19 -45.84
C ALA A 653 -59.50 -50.65 -45.49
N ILE A 654 -58.51 -51.39 -44.93
CA ILE A 654 -58.68 -52.76 -44.46
C ILE A 654 -59.62 -52.82 -43.24
N ARG A 655 -59.59 -51.83 -42.35
CA ARG A 655 -60.54 -51.74 -41.21
C ARG A 655 -61.97 -51.35 -41.60
N LYS A 656 -62.19 -50.81 -42.80
CA LYS A 656 -63.50 -50.43 -43.34
C LYS A 656 -64.18 -51.54 -44.17
N GLN A 657 -63.43 -52.58 -44.53
CA GLN A 657 -63.97 -53.86 -45.03
C GLN A 657 -64.31 -54.78 -43.84
#